data_AF-A0A7R9LZF6-F1
#
_entry.id   AF-A0A7R9LZF6-F1
#
_cell.length_a   1.000
_cell.length_b   1.000
_cell.length_c   1.000
_cell.angle_alpha   90.00
_cell.angle_beta   90.00
_cell.angle_gamma   90.00
#
_symmetry.space_group_name_H-M   'P 1'
#
loop_
_entity.id
_entity.type
_entity.pdbx_description
1 polymer ?
#
loop_
_entity_poly.entity_id
_entity_poly.type
_entity_poly.pdbx_seq_one_letter_code
_entity_poly.pdbx_strand_id
1 'polypeptide(L)'
;IIDATKKKTSCLGGDEPASENCLYVNIWAPHNTTQLKAVMFWIYGGGFRGGSIFSDMYNGKSLASYDIVYVAVDYRMGSLGFIYGGDDDMAPGNLGLLDQIEGLKWVQENIHAFGGDKDRVTIFGESAGSIAASALVLSPLAKGLFARAILESGAQLYSWKSLTPDQVYYTREQALAEAKEMGKHFKCTDDKTWLDCLRKVDANEIHDYGALTVGAMVGNAFMPLNAQEAFKQGKYNRGQYVDLIAGIVRNEGSLLADQLKGNATEQTFINEVKSLIKDPDLEAIQEFYLKDIKPGNQSAYRWAYYDFYGDINLKCNTYLFAKQVAQHSTTRNVYFYELTYQSGGHLYGCDEKTMGICHGSDLEFVFYRTGSNPKLDIPFSKEWMSYWTNFAKTGVPTTDAKWPKLVNKAEEYKISRVKDMNPYDFSKTLVDPFKKICDDVLLGVRCLSIGAETVDVKTSSGTVRGQTITELGKELNQFYGIPFAEPPVGALRLGSLGFLYGGDDEETPGNLGLLDQLEGLKWVRENIHLFGGDKDKITIFGESAGSISVSALVLSPLAKGLFARAILESGAQLYNRKETHTKVQALAEAKEMGKHFKCTDDKTWLDCLRKVDANEIFGYIQINLRPLVGTAYMPLTAQEAFKEGKYNTDVDLIAGVVRNEGSLLAPQIKGNITEEVFINAIKGRIGDMDLGQVLAYYLKDVKKDDYAAYRWAYYDLIGDSGLKCSTYLFAKQVAQHSTTRNVYFYELTYQSGGHFKGCDEQTMGICHGSDLEFVFYRTGATPQLDLPFSKEWMTYWTNFAKTGVPTTDAKWPKLVNKAEEYQISRFKDMNPYDFSKILVDPFKRTCDDVRCLGIGAETVDVKTSSGTVRGQTITELGKELNQFYGIPFAEPPVGALRFAKPKPITKPSPTVDVKTSSGTVRGQTITELGKELNQFYGIPFAEPPVGALRFAKPKPITKPSPDIIDATKKKTSCLGGDQPTSENCLYVNIWAPNNITTLKPVMFWIYGGGFRGGSIFSDMYNGKSLASYDVVYVAVDYRLGSLGFLYGGDDEETPGNLGLLDQLEGLKWVRENIHLFGGDKDKITIFGESAGSISVSALVLSPLAKGLFARAILESGAQLHNRKETHTKAQALAEAKEMGKHFKCTDDKTWLECLRKVDANEIHAYTQLTVGPLVGTAYMPLTAQEAFKDGKYNTGQCL
;
A
#
# COMPACT_ATOMS: atom_id res chain seq x y z
N ILE A 1 -18.90 11.19 15.23
CA ILE A 1 -18.71 9.73 15.47
C ILE A 1 -18.92 9.05 14.12
N ILE A 2 -18.10 8.06 13.79
CA ILE A 2 -18.25 7.22 12.58
C ILE A 2 -19.10 6.01 12.96
N ASP A 3 -20.08 5.65 12.15
CA ASP A 3 -20.97 4.50 12.42
C ASP A 3 -20.40 3.21 11.82
N ALA A 4 -19.40 2.65 12.47
CA ALA A 4 -18.77 1.39 12.06
C ALA A 4 -19.60 0.13 12.41
N THR A 5 -20.92 0.24 12.66
CA THR A 5 -21.72 -0.91 13.13
C THR A 5 -22.32 -1.77 12.01
N LYS A 6 -22.03 -1.48 10.73
CA LYS A 6 -22.59 -2.19 9.57
C LYS A 6 -21.57 -2.34 8.42
N LYS A 7 -21.83 -3.33 7.57
CA LYS A 7 -21.10 -3.63 6.34
C LYS A 7 -21.12 -2.42 5.36
N LYS A 8 -20.16 -2.38 4.44
CA LYS A 8 -20.00 -1.34 3.41
C LYS A 8 -20.11 -1.91 2.01
N THR A 9 -19.96 -1.03 1.02
CA THR A 9 -19.64 -1.42 -0.35
C THR A 9 -18.35 -2.22 -0.39
N SER A 10 -18.40 -3.41 -1.01
CA SER A 10 -17.19 -4.19 -1.27
C SER A 10 -16.47 -3.67 -2.51
N CYS A 11 -15.28 -4.22 -2.80
CA CYS A 11 -14.58 -3.91 -4.03
C CYS A 11 -15.20 -4.61 -5.23
N LEU A 12 -15.13 -4.02 -6.42
CA LEU A 12 -15.61 -4.67 -7.65
C LEU A 12 -14.99 -6.07 -7.80
N GLY A 13 -15.87 -7.08 -7.95
CA GLY A 13 -15.58 -8.51 -7.78
C GLY A 13 -16.04 -9.13 -6.44
N GLY A 14 -16.47 -8.32 -5.47
CA GLY A 14 -16.89 -8.72 -4.13
C GLY A 14 -18.42 -8.83 -3.96
N ASP A 15 -18.88 -8.82 -2.71
CA ASP A 15 -20.30 -8.87 -2.36
C ASP A 15 -21.00 -7.53 -2.68
N GLU A 16 -22.02 -7.54 -3.55
CA GLU A 16 -22.79 -6.35 -3.93
C GLU A 16 -23.50 -5.68 -2.72
N PRO A 17 -23.57 -4.32 -2.63
CA PRO A 17 -23.15 -3.35 -3.63
C PRO A 17 -21.62 -3.21 -3.70
N ALA A 18 -21.04 -3.34 -4.90
CA ALA A 18 -19.60 -3.22 -5.10
C ALA A 18 -19.23 -1.85 -5.71
N SER A 19 -18.00 -1.38 -5.46
CA SER A 19 -17.52 -0.06 -5.88
C SER A 19 -16.00 0.03 -5.86
N GLU A 20 -15.41 1.02 -6.53
CA GLU A 20 -14.04 1.46 -6.28
C GLU A 20 -13.88 2.04 -4.85
N ASN A 21 -14.96 2.56 -4.27
CA ASN A 21 -15.00 3.07 -2.89
C ASN A 21 -15.27 1.95 -1.87
N CYS A 22 -14.26 1.10 -1.65
CA CYS A 22 -14.42 -0.15 -0.91
C CYS A 22 -13.37 -0.45 0.18
N LEU A 23 -12.41 0.45 0.43
CA LEU A 23 -11.23 0.15 1.25
C LEU A 23 -11.48 0.20 2.74
N TYR A 24 -12.25 -0.76 3.21
CA TYR A 24 -12.68 -0.88 4.59
C TYR A 24 -11.95 -2.04 5.27
N VAL A 25 -11.99 -2.03 6.60
CA VAL A 25 -11.68 -3.21 7.40
C VAL A 25 -12.80 -3.48 8.39
N ASN A 26 -13.03 -4.76 8.69
CA ASN A 26 -13.98 -5.21 9.70
C ASN A 26 -13.23 -5.74 10.92
N ILE A 27 -13.76 -5.51 12.12
CA ILE A 27 -13.07 -5.77 13.39
C ILE A 27 -14.01 -6.50 14.35
N TRP A 28 -13.53 -7.60 14.92
CA TRP A 28 -14.21 -8.34 15.98
C TRP A 28 -13.26 -8.53 17.16
N ALA A 29 -13.64 -8.00 18.31
CA ALA A 29 -12.83 -8.05 19.51
C ALA A 29 -13.61 -8.56 20.73
N PRO A 30 -12.94 -9.21 21.71
CA PRO A 30 -13.58 -9.60 22.96
C PRO A 30 -14.13 -8.39 23.70
N HIS A 31 -15.41 -8.45 24.06
CA HIS A 31 -16.04 -7.41 24.85
C HIS A 31 -15.45 -7.38 26.26
N ASN A 32 -15.09 -6.19 26.74
CA ASN A 32 -14.62 -5.94 28.09
C ASN A 32 -13.31 -6.68 28.47
N THR A 33 -12.17 -6.11 28.06
CA THR A 33 -10.83 -6.57 28.48
C THR A 33 -9.95 -5.42 28.97
N THR A 34 -9.29 -5.61 30.11
CA THR A 34 -8.05 -4.91 30.49
C THR A 34 -6.83 -5.65 29.94
N GLN A 35 -6.99 -6.35 28.80
CA GLN A 35 -6.13 -7.45 28.36
C GLN A 35 -6.07 -7.48 26.81
N LEU A 36 -4.90 -7.63 26.19
CA LEU A 36 -4.71 -7.57 24.73
C LEU A 36 -4.51 -8.95 24.20
N LYS A 37 -5.14 -9.11 23.07
CA LYS A 37 -5.31 -10.36 22.40
C LYS A 37 -4.42 -10.28 21.16
N ALA A 38 -3.81 -11.36 20.67
CA ALA A 38 -3.07 -11.20 19.41
C ALA A 38 -4.04 -10.78 18.30
N VAL A 39 -3.60 -10.09 17.24
CA VAL A 39 -4.48 -9.97 16.06
C VAL A 39 -4.29 -11.13 15.13
N MET A 40 -5.40 -11.53 14.53
CA MET A 40 -5.46 -12.26 13.29
C MET A 40 -6.06 -11.33 12.23
N PHE A 41 -5.25 -10.89 11.27
CA PHE A 41 -5.58 -9.94 10.21
C PHE A 41 -5.82 -10.69 8.91
N TRP A 42 -7.08 -10.82 8.52
CA TRP A 42 -7.52 -11.64 7.41
C TRP A 42 -7.44 -10.95 6.07
N ILE A 43 -7.00 -11.72 5.08
CA ILE A 43 -6.92 -11.39 3.68
C ILE A 43 -7.61 -12.54 2.93
N TYR A 44 -8.72 -12.26 2.25
CA TYR A 44 -9.50 -13.32 1.58
C TYR A 44 -8.87 -13.86 0.29
N GLY A 45 -9.40 -14.97 -0.19
CA GLY A 45 -8.95 -15.67 -1.40
C GLY A 45 -9.53 -15.15 -2.71
N GLY A 46 -10.07 -16.07 -3.52
CA GLY A 46 -10.80 -15.72 -4.76
C GLY A 46 -9.92 -15.26 -5.94
N GLY A 47 -8.69 -15.77 -6.04
CA GLY A 47 -7.86 -15.65 -7.25
C GLY A 47 -7.52 -14.23 -7.69
N PHE A 48 -7.51 -13.26 -6.78
CA PHE A 48 -7.33 -11.82 -7.06
C PHE A 48 -8.40 -11.22 -7.99
N ARG A 49 -9.53 -11.91 -8.14
CA ARG A 49 -10.63 -11.55 -9.05
C ARG A 49 -11.94 -11.29 -8.31
N GLY A 50 -12.18 -11.94 -7.17
CA GLY A 50 -13.37 -11.68 -6.37
C GLY A 50 -13.23 -12.09 -4.90
N GLY A 51 -14.20 -11.68 -4.08
CA GLY A 51 -14.21 -11.88 -2.62
C GLY A 51 -14.39 -10.59 -1.83
N SER A 52 -14.72 -10.69 -0.54
CA SER A 52 -14.81 -9.53 0.35
C SER A 52 -14.78 -9.93 1.82
N ILE A 53 -14.36 -9.02 2.70
CA ILE A 53 -14.52 -9.07 4.16
C ILE A 53 -15.97 -9.02 4.63
N PHE A 54 -16.87 -8.64 3.74
CA PHE A 54 -18.31 -8.65 3.97
C PHE A 54 -18.91 -10.04 3.78
N SER A 55 -18.14 -11.00 3.25
CA SER A 55 -18.54 -12.39 3.15
C SER A 55 -18.58 -13.05 4.52
N ASP A 56 -19.73 -13.60 4.91
CA ASP A 56 -19.91 -14.22 6.22
C ASP A 56 -18.99 -15.45 6.43
N MET A 57 -18.45 -16.03 5.35
CA MET A 57 -17.42 -17.06 5.40
C MET A 57 -16.24 -16.68 6.31
N TYR A 58 -15.83 -15.41 6.27
CA TYR A 58 -14.71 -14.86 7.04
C TYR A 58 -15.14 -14.16 8.33
N ASN A 59 -16.29 -14.53 8.91
CA ASN A 59 -16.80 -13.92 10.14
C ASN A 59 -16.01 -14.41 11.37
N GLY A 60 -14.85 -13.80 11.63
CA GLY A 60 -13.94 -14.18 12.72
C GLY A 60 -14.42 -13.86 14.14
N LYS A 61 -15.73 -13.67 14.38
CA LYS A 61 -16.33 -13.68 15.73
C LYS A 61 -15.93 -14.93 16.51
N SER A 62 -15.90 -16.09 15.84
CA SER A 62 -15.52 -17.38 16.44
C SER A 62 -14.05 -17.39 16.85
N LEU A 63 -13.15 -16.95 15.95
CA LEU A 63 -11.73 -16.78 16.28
C LEU A 63 -11.53 -15.78 17.42
N ALA A 64 -12.18 -14.61 17.40
CA ALA A 64 -12.07 -13.62 18.47
C ALA A 64 -12.48 -14.16 19.85
N SER A 65 -13.42 -15.12 19.92
CA SER A 65 -13.77 -15.78 21.19
C SER A 65 -12.63 -16.59 21.82
N TYR A 66 -11.59 -16.93 21.05
CA TYR A 66 -10.34 -17.55 21.52
C TYR A 66 -9.33 -16.52 22.04
N ASP A 67 -9.78 -15.37 22.56
CA ASP A 67 -8.88 -14.42 23.22
C ASP A 67 -7.80 -13.87 22.24
N ILE A 68 -8.22 -13.61 21.00
CA ILE A 68 -7.54 -12.84 19.94
C ILE A 68 -8.46 -11.70 19.49
N VAL A 69 -7.96 -10.70 18.76
CA VAL A 69 -8.82 -9.82 17.94
C VAL A 69 -8.71 -10.23 16.50
N TYR A 70 -9.85 -10.27 15.83
CA TYR A 70 -9.91 -10.56 14.43
C TYR A 70 -10.14 -9.26 13.65
N VAL A 71 -9.35 -9.05 12.60
CA VAL A 71 -9.51 -7.97 11.63
C VAL A 71 -9.60 -8.61 10.26
N ALA A 72 -10.26 -7.98 9.30
CA ALA A 72 -10.26 -8.39 7.89
C ALA A 72 -10.16 -7.16 6.99
N VAL A 73 -9.39 -7.21 5.89
CA VAL A 73 -9.23 -6.08 4.93
C VAL A 73 -9.85 -6.33 3.56
N ASP A 74 -10.64 -5.37 3.08
CA ASP A 74 -11.08 -5.31 1.68
C ASP A 74 -9.97 -4.70 0.82
N TYR A 75 -9.72 -5.36 -0.31
CA TYR A 75 -8.74 -4.96 -1.32
C TYR A 75 -9.36 -5.14 -2.70
N ARG A 76 -8.99 -4.27 -3.65
CA ARG A 76 -9.62 -4.25 -4.97
C ARG A 76 -9.01 -5.28 -5.93
N MET A 77 -9.78 -5.69 -6.94
CA MET A 77 -9.63 -6.99 -7.63
C MET A 77 -9.99 -6.94 -9.11
N GLY A 78 -9.64 -7.98 -9.86
CA GLY A 78 -9.83 -8.04 -11.30
C GLY A 78 -8.72 -7.28 -12.01
N SER A 79 -8.99 -6.69 -13.18
CA SER A 79 -8.04 -5.69 -13.71
C SER A 79 -7.94 -4.54 -12.72
N LEU A 80 -9.05 -4.03 -12.16
CA LEU A 80 -9.10 -3.15 -10.97
C LEU A 80 -8.43 -3.72 -9.69
N GLY A 81 -7.73 -4.85 -9.76
CA GLY A 81 -6.83 -5.38 -8.74
C GLY A 81 -5.38 -5.32 -9.18
N PHE A 82 -5.16 -5.62 -10.48
CA PHE A 82 -3.87 -5.82 -11.13
C PHE A 82 -3.89 -5.55 -12.68
N ILE A 83 -3.74 -4.30 -13.17
CA ILE A 83 -3.48 -3.85 -14.59
C ILE A 83 -2.08 -3.20 -14.84
N TYR A 84 -1.44 -3.43 -15.99
CA TYR A 84 -0.03 -3.03 -16.22
C TYR A 84 0.21 -1.58 -16.63
N GLY A 85 1.23 -0.92 -16.04
CA GLY A 85 1.69 0.44 -16.39
C GLY A 85 2.99 0.75 -17.19
N GLY A 86 4.10 1.16 -16.53
CA GLY A 86 5.21 2.07 -16.97
C GLY A 86 5.57 3.25 -15.96
N ASP A 87 5.43 4.58 -16.27
CA ASP A 87 5.84 5.94 -15.71
C ASP A 87 4.73 6.70 -14.91
N ASP A 88 3.52 6.17 -14.79
CA ASP A 88 2.60 6.61 -13.74
C ASP A 88 3.00 5.94 -12.46
N ASP A 89 3.48 6.65 -11.48
CA ASP A 89 3.62 6.01 -10.19
C ASP A 89 2.23 5.46 -9.75
N MET A 90 1.07 5.96 -10.25
CA MET A 90 -0.23 5.24 -10.27
C MET A 90 -0.61 4.53 -11.57
N ALA A 91 0.27 3.69 -12.08
CA ALA A 91 -0.13 2.36 -12.56
C ALA A 91 1.01 1.32 -12.31
N PRO A 92 1.35 1.13 -11.03
CA PRO A 92 2.57 0.59 -10.47
C PRO A 92 2.85 -0.90 -10.49
N GLY A 93 1.85 -1.77 -10.70
CA GLY A 93 2.02 -3.17 -10.28
C GLY A 93 1.97 -3.32 -8.76
N ASN A 94 1.23 -4.31 -8.26
CA ASN A 94 0.81 -4.63 -6.84
C ASN A 94 -1.11 -3.07 -5.09
N LEU A 95 -2.44 -2.81 -5.28
CA LEU A 95 -3.41 -2.24 -4.35
C LEU A 95 -4.48 -3.29 -4.02
N GLY A 96 -4.65 -4.30 -4.88
CA GLY A 96 -4.97 -5.63 -4.40
C GLY A 96 -4.04 -6.17 -3.29
N LEU A 97 -2.82 -5.62 -3.09
CA LEU A 97 -1.97 -5.90 -1.92
C LEU A 97 -1.49 -4.63 -1.17
N LEU A 98 -1.61 -3.41 -1.72
CA LEU A 98 -1.45 -2.16 -0.97
C LEU A 98 -2.64 -1.93 -0.11
N ASP A 99 -3.87 -2.12 -0.57
CA ASP A 99 -5.05 -1.91 0.27
C ASP A 99 -4.97 -2.83 1.50
N GLN A 100 -4.43 -4.03 1.32
CA GLN A 100 -4.09 -4.94 2.42
C GLN A 100 -3.01 -4.38 3.35
N ILE A 101 -1.98 -3.76 2.78
CA ILE A 101 -0.91 -3.06 3.50
C ILE A 101 -1.37 -1.74 4.13
N GLU A 102 -2.39 -1.12 3.56
CA GLU A 102 -3.06 0.10 3.97
C GLU A 102 -3.87 -0.25 5.21
N GLY A 103 -4.68 -1.31 5.12
CA GLY A 103 -5.31 -1.99 6.24
C GLY A 103 -4.34 -2.48 7.30
N LEU A 104 -3.12 -2.94 6.93
CA LEU A 104 -2.11 -3.37 7.90
C LEU A 104 -1.41 -2.22 8.62
N LYS A 105 -1.19 -1.08 7.96
CA LYS A 105 -0.76 0.14 8.67
C LYS A 105 -1.88 0.67 9.49
N TRP A 106 -3.11 0.68 8.95
CA TRP A 106 -4.35 0.86 9.69
C TRP A 106 -4.50 -0.18 10.83
N VAL A 107 -3.60 -1.18 10.92
CA VAL A 107 -3.44 -2.15 12.00
C VAL A 107 -2.00 -2.10 12.61
N GLN A 108 -1.37 -0.91 12.76
CA GLN A 108 -0.11 -0.70 13.55
C GLN A 108 0.03 0.45 14.63
N GLU A 109 -0.70 1.59 14.60
CA GLU A 109 -0.85 2.63 15.68
C GLU A 109 -2.26 3.29 16.20
N ASN A 110 -3.51 3.26 15.61
CA ASN A 110 -4.91 3.62 16.13
C ASN A 110 -6.09 2.61 16.55
N ILE A 111 -6.35 1.38 16.08
CA ILE A 111 -7.41 0.39 16.45
C ILE A 111 -7.08 -0.44 17.71
N HIS A 112 -6.01 -0.07 18.40
CA HIS A 112 -5.89 -0.35 19.82
C HIS A 112 -7.12 0.12 20.62
N ALA A 113 -8.10 0.81 20.03
CA ALA A 113 -9.44 1.04 20.58
C ALA A 113 -10.35 -0.20 20.64
N PHE A 114 -9.94 -1.36 20.11
CA PHE A 114 -10.83 -2.49 19.84
C PHE A 114 -10.52 -3.77 20.66
N GLY A 115 -9.31 -4.35 20.59
CA GLY A 115 -8.89 -5.36 21.59
C GLY A 115 -7.54 -6.09 21.43
N GLY A 116 -6.77 -5.90 20.34
CA GLY A 116 -5.62 -6.77 20.01
C GLY A 116 -4.27 -6.10 19.71
N ASP A 117 -3.19 -6.89 19.51
CA ASP A 117 -1.77 -6.49 19.66
C ASP A 117 -0.91 -6.28 18.39
N LYS A 118 -0.20 -5.15 18.33
CA LYS A 118 0.58 -4.65 17.19
C LYS A 118 1.85 -5.45 16.92
N ASP A 119 2.53 -5.78 18.00
CA ASP A 119 3.76 -6.55 17.96
C ASP A 119 3.43 -8.07 17.95
N ARG A 120 2.12 -8.42 17.82
CA ARG A 120 1.58 -9.76 17.58
C ARG A 120 0.45 -9.79 16.53
N VAL A 121 0.48 -8.92 15.52
CA VAL A 121 -0.41 -9.04 14.35
C VAL A 121 -0.02 -10.27 13.55
N THR A 122 -1.02 -11.10 13.26
CA THR A 122 -0.93 -12.30 12.42
C THR A 122 -1.72 -12.08 11.15
N ILE A 123 -1.07 -11.63 10.06
CA ILE A 123 -1.70 -11.71 8.75
C ILE A 123 -2.06 -13.15 8.48
N PHE A 124 -3.25 -13.39 7.93
CA PHE A 124 -3.58 -14.69 7.41
C PHE A 124 -4.50 -14.61 6.21
N GLY A 125 -4.37 -15.57 5.32
CA GLY A 125 -5.16 -15.62 4.11
C GLY A 125 -5.10 -16.98 3.43
N GLU A 126 -6.10 -17.23 2.61
CA GLU A 126 -6.28 -18.45 1.82
C GLU A 126 -6.25 -18.13 0.33
N SER A 127 -5.83 -19.06 -0.54
CA SER A 127 -5.79 -18.85 -2.00
C SER A 127 -5.00 -17.58 -2.40
N ALA A 128 -5.65 -16.62 -3.08
CA ALA A 128 -5.08 -15.32 -3.37
C ALA A 128 -4.68 -14.53 -2.11
N GLY A 129 -5.40 -14.63 -1.00
CA GLY A 129 -5.03 -14.05 0.29
C GLY A 129 -3.78 -14.70 0.92
N SER A 130 -3.51 -15.93 0.51
CA SER A 130 -2.35 -16.72 0.92
C SER A 130 -1.10 -16.37 0.10
N ILE A 131 -1.29 -16.28 -1.22
CA ILE A 131 -0.36 -15.67 -2.18
C ILE A 131 -0.08 -14.22 -1.78
N ALA A 132 -1.09 -13.50 -1.33
CA ALA A 132 -0.97 -12.15 -0.82
C ALA A 132 -0.11 -12.11 0.44
N ALA A 133 -0.46 -12.87 1.47
CA ALA A 133 0.27 -12.85 2.74
C ALA A 133 1.74 -13.32 2.60
N SER A 134 2.06 -14.17 1.62
CA SER A 134 3.46 -14.46 1.23
C SER A 134 4.10 -13.31 0.48
N ALA A 135 3.40 -12.71 -0.47
CA ALA A 135 3.87 -11.52 -1.18
C ALA A 135 4.14 -10.37 -0.18
N LEU A 136 3.35 -10.27 0.89
CA LEU A 136 3.57 -9.37 2.02
C LEU A 136 4.79 -9.75 2.84
N VAL A 137 5.02 -11.03 3.14
CA VAL A 137 6.29 -11.50 3.71
C VAL A 137 7.46 -11.06 2.82
N LEU A 138 7.37 -11.24 1.48
CA LEU A 138 8.29 -10.73 0.45
C LEU A 138 8.43 -9.21 0.39
N SER A 139 7.48 -8.45 0.94
CA SER A 139 7.33 -7.06 0.57
C SER A 139 8.02 -6.09 1.51
N PRO A 140 9.00 -5.27 1.07
CA PRO A 140 9.86 -4.45 1.92
C PRO A 140 9.13 -3.41 2.74
N LEU A 141 7.91 -3.03 2.35
CA LEU A 141 7.09 -2.04 3.03
C LEU A 141 5.87 -2.69 3.73
N ALA A 142 5.84 -4.02 3.80
CA ALA A 142 5.16 -4.80 4.86
C ALA A 142 5.97 -4.86 6.16
N LYS A 143 7.22 -4.42 6.10
CA LYS A 143 8.11 -4.22 7.23
C LYS A 143 7.42 -3.45 8.35
N GLY A 144 7.57 -3.93 9.57
CA GLY A 144 6.92 -3.32 10.73
C GLY A 144 5.48 -3.80 10.94
N LEU A 145 4.80 -4.29 9.89
CA LEU A 145 3.34 -4.33 9.88
C LEU A 145 2.72 -5.59 10.48
N PHE A 146 3.48 -6.66 10.57
CA PHE A 146 3.07 -7.86 11.27
C PHE A 146 4.26 -8.58 11.85
N ALA A 147 4.10 -9.04 13.09
CA ALA A 147 4.99 -10.05 13.62
C ALA A 147 4.76 -11.39 12.91
N ARG A 148 3.53 -11.61 12.42
CA ARG A 148 3.02 -12.94 12.16
C ARG A 148 2.29 -13.12 10.84
N ALA A 149 2.45 -14.31 10.25
CA ALA A 149 1.76 -14.74 9.04
C ALA A 149 1.15 -16.15 9.19
N ILE A 150 0.09 -16.44 8.44
CA ILE A 150 -0.42 -17.78 8.08
C ILE A 150 -0.85 -17.70 6.62
N LEU A 151 -0.51 -18.65 5.79
CA LEU A 151 -0.95 -18.69 4.41
C LEU A 151 -1.44 -20.11 4.11
N GLU A 152 -2.75 -20.24 4.12
CA GLU A 152 -3.50 -21.47 3.92
C GLU A 152 -3.57 -21.68 2.40
N SER A 153 -3.12 -22.81 1.87
CA SER A 153 -3.43 -23.15 0.48
C SER A 153 -3.03 -22.07 -0.57
N GLY A 154 -1.80 -21.53 -0.52
CA GLY A 154 -1.25 -20.63 -1.55
C GLY A 154 0.07 -19.93 -1.15
N ALA A 155 0.90 -19.56 -2.13
CA ALA A 155 1.94 -18.55 -1.92
C ALA A 155 2.53 -17.90 -3.18
N GLN A 156 3.05 -16.69 -3.03
CA GLN A 156 3.77 -15.92 -4.03
C GLN A 156 5.20 -16.43 -4.19
N LEU A 157 5.39 -17.30 -5.18
CA LEU A 157 6.68 -17.86 -5.54
C LEU A 157 6.98 -17.66 -7.03
N TYR A 158 6.16 -18.29 -7.87
CA TYR A 158 6.27 -18.25 -9.33
C TYR A 158 5.03 -17.64 -9.99
N SER A 159 5.13 -17.40 -11.30
CA SER A 159 4.01 -16.96 -12.13
C SER A 159 2.91 -18.02 -12.21
N TRP A 160 1.67 -17.59 -12.04
CA TRP A 160 0.47 -18.41 -12.29
C TRP A 160 0.09 -18.46 -13.78
N LYS A 161 0.67 -17.60 -14.63
CA LYS A 161 0.13 -17.28 -15.95
C LYS A 161 0.66 -18.13 -17.11
N SER A 162 1.92 -18.54 -17.06
CA SER A 162 2.53 -19.54 -17.93
C SER A 162 3.91 -19.85 -17.40
N LEU A 163 4.23 -21.13 -17.24
CA LEU A 163 5.58 -21.53 -16.84
C LEU A 163 6.40 -21.84 -18.09
N THR A 164 7.33 -20.95 -18.39
CA THR A 164 8.46 -21.21 -19.30
C THR A 164 9.75 -20.89 -18.54
N PRO A 165 10.91 -21.44 -18.94
CA PRO A 165 12.20 -21.17 -18.29
C PRO A 165 12.56 -19.68 -18.21
N ASP A 166 12.07 -18.87 -19.15
CA ASP A 166 12.38 -17.44 -19.27
C ASP A 166 11.29 -16.53 -18.65
N GLN A 167 10.11 -17.09 -18.33
CA GLN A 167 8.95 -16.34 -17.80
C GLN A 167 8.42 -16.94 -16.49
N VAL A 168 9.35 -17.40 -15.64
CA VAL A 168 9.10 -18.04 -14.34
C VAL A 168 8.35 -17.12 -13.34
N TYR A 169 8.32 -15.82 -13.60
CA TYR A 169 7.58 -14.83 -12.80
C TYR A 169 6.59 -14.07 -13.66
N TYR A 170 5.75 -13.26 -13.03
CA TYR A 170 5.15 -12.12 -13.71
C TYR A 170 6.31 -11.09 -13.82
N THR A 171 7.07 -11.13 -14.93
CA THR A 171 8.48 -10.67 -15.07
C THR A 171 8.72 -9.24 -15.58
N ARG A 172 9.96 -8.77 -15.38
CA ARG A 172 10.94 -8.67 -16.50
C ARG A 172 10.47 -7.95 -17.76
N GLU A 173 9.83 -8.71 -18.65
CA GLU A 173 9.67 -8.47 -20.08
C GLU A 173 8.21 -8.75 -20.53
N GLN A 174 7.24 -8.75 -19.60
CA GLN A 174 5.89 -9.28 -19.85
C GLN A 174 4.76 -8.25 -19.99
N ALA A 175 4.08 -7.84 -18.92
CA ALA A 175 2.70 -7.35 -19.04
C ALA A 175 2.55 -5.94 -19.64
N LEU A 176 3.67 -5.32 -20.07
CA LEU A 176 3.72 -4.27 -21.10
C LEU A 176 3.34 -4.78 -22.52
N ALA A 177 2.97 -6.05 -22.61
CA ALA A 177 2.06 -6.57 -23.63
C ALA A 177 0.60 -6.57 -23.14
N GLU A 178 0.32 -7.12 -21.96
CA GLU A 178 -1.04 -7.47 -21.53
C GLU A 178 -2.01 -6.30 -21.40
N ALA A 179 -1.68 -5.21 -20.71
CA ALA A 179 -2.57 -4.05 -20.70
C ALA A 179 -2.47 -3.16 -21.97
N LYS A 180 -1.56 -3.47 -22.92
CA LYS A 180 -1.47 -2.88 -24.26
C LYS A 180 -2.62 -3.51 -25.04
N GLU A 181 -2.76 -4.84 -24.92
CA GLU A 181 -3.91 -5.57 -25.45
C GLU A 181 -5.22 -5.19 -24.75
N MET A 182 -5.23 -4.86 -23.44
CA MET A 182 -6.43 -4.29 -22.78
C MET A 182 -6.75 -2.86 -23.25
N GLY A 183 -5.76 -1.98 -23.31
CA GLY A 183 -5.90 -0.62 -23.82
C GLY A 183 -6.43 -0.59 -25.25
N LYS A 184 -5.88 -1.47 -26.11
CA LYS A 184 -6.36 -1.76 -27.47
C LYS A 184 -7.78 -2.33 -27.51
N HIS A 185 -8.11 -3.27 -26.62
CA HIS A 185 -9.46 -3.83 -26.50
C HIS A 185 -10.48 -2.71 -26.26
N PHE A 186 -10.19 -1.81 -25.32
CA PHE A 186 -10.96 -0.60 -25.06
C PHE A 186 -10.58 0.59 -25.98
N LYS A 187 -10.28 0.32 -27.26
CA LYS A 187 -10.30 1.18 -28.47
C LYS A 187 -9.51 2.49 -28.55
N CYS A 188 -9.21 3.19 -27.48
CA CYS A 188 -8.32 4.34 -27.52
C CYS A 188 -6.89 3.75 -27.43
N THR A 189 -6.15 3.69 -28.54
CA THR A 189 -4.98 2.79 -28.76
C THR A 189 -3.67 3.51 -29.10
N ASP A 190 -3.66 4.83 -29.03
CA ASP A 190 -2.53 5.67 -29.42
C ASP A 190 -1.35 5.28 -28.52
N ASP A 191 -0.17 4.95 -29.04
CA ASP A 191 0.99 4.48 -28.24
C ASP A 191 1.61 5.58 -27.35
N LYS A 192 0.84 6.63 -27.00
CA LYS A 192 0.72 7.01 -25.59
C LYS A 192 -0.70 7.39 -25.07
N THR A 193 -1.81 7.43 -25.82
CA THR A 193 -3.21 7.34 -25.27
C THR A 193 -3.88 5.91 -25.29
N TRP A 194 -3.75 5.06 -24.21
CA TRP A 194 -4.57 3.88 -23.81
C TRP A 194 -5.07 3.43 -22.30
N LEU A 195 -5.47 3.91 -21.04
CA LEU A 195 -5.72 4.93 -19.86
C LEU A 195 -6.62 6.19 -19.59
N ASP A 196 -6.36 7.50 -19.76
CA ASP A 196 -7.44 8.56 -19.61
C ASP A 196 -8.74 8.30 -20.41
N CYS A 197 -8.88 7.16 -21.07
CA CYS A 197 -10.11 6.62 -21.63
C CYS A 197 -10.20 5.09 -21.34
N LEU A 198 -9.56 4.63 -20.24
CA LEU A 198 -9.87 3.47 -19.37
C LEU A 198 -10.34 4.02 -17.99
N ARG A 199 -9.69 5.08 -17.46
CA ARG A 199 -10.21 6.08 -16.47
C ARG A 199 -11.61 6.60 -16.78
N LYS A 200 -11.97 6.58 -18.06
CA LYS A 200 -13.26 7.02 -18.60
C LYS A 200 -13.99 5.89 -19.33
N VAL A 201 -13.50 4.65 -19.20
CA VAL A 201 -14.29 3.42 -19.36
C VAL A 201 -14.89 3.13 -17.98
N ASP A 202 -16.00 2.42 -17.95
CA ASP A 202 -16.64 2.12 -16.69
C ASP A 202 -15.84 1.08 -15.88
N ALA A 203 -15.72 1.28 -14.57
CA ALA A 203 -14.95 0.39 -13.71
C ALA A 203 -15.46 -1.08 -13.75
N ASN A 204 -16.75 -1.31 -14.02
CA ASN A 204 -17.29 -2.65 -14.23
C ASN A 204 -16.76 -3.27 -15.53
N GLU A 205 -16.73 -2.51 -16.64
CA GLU A 205 -16.18 -2.98 -17.93
C GLU A 205 -14.68 -3.33 -17.80
N ILE A 206 -13.94 -2.53 -17.02
CA ILE A 206 -12.55 -2.83 -16.65
C ILE A 206 -12.46 -4.11 -15.81
N HIS A 207 -13.31 -4.27 -14.79
CA HIS A 207 -13.30 -5.45 -13.93
C HIS A 207 -13.59 -6.73 -14.71
N ASP A 208 -14.57 -6.69 -15.62
CA ASP A 208 -15.02 -7.80 -16.47
C ASP A 208 -13.96 -8.29 -17.46
N TYR A 209 -12.93 -7.48 -17.76
CA TYR A 209 -11.73 -7.97 -18.46
C TYR A 209 -10.96 -9.03 -17.64
N GLY A 210 -11.17 -9.07 -16.32
CA GLY A 210 -10.55 -10.00 -15.37
C GLY A 210 -9.14 -9.59 -14.95
N ALA A 211 -8.61 -10.22 -13.89
CA ALA A 211 -7.28 -9.87 -13.38
C ALA A 211 -6.16 -10.29 -14.34
N LEU A 212 -5.22 -9.37 -14.61
CA LEU A 212 -4.07 -9.67 -15.46
C LEU A 212 -3.04 -10.58 -14.77
N THR A 213 -3.16 -10.84 -13.48
CA THR A 213 -2.34 -11.86 -12.79
C THR A 213 -3.10 -12.50 -11.65
N VAL A 214 -2.59 -13.65 -11.19
CA VAL A 214 -2.87 -14.18 -9.87
C VAL A 214 -1.53 -14.21 -9.13
N GLY A 215 -1.32 -13.23 -8.26
CA GLY A 215 -0.06 -13.00 -7.57
C GLY A 215 0.67 -11.74 -8.01
N ALA A 216 1.72 -11.43 -7.27
CA ALA A 216 2.49 -10.20 -7.41
C ALA A 216 3.39 -10.16 -8.65
N MET A 217 3.42 -9.00 -9.31
CA MET A 217 4.57 -8.48 -10.06
C MET A 217 5.86 -8.74 -9.33
N VAL A 218 6.90 -9.00 -10.11
CA VAL A 218 8.28 -8.90 -9.65
C VAL A 218 8.88 -7.68 -10.31
N GLY A 219 9.00 -6.58 -9.59
CA GLY A 219 9.61 -5.39 -10.20
C GLY A 219 9.23 -3.98 -9.80
N ASN A 220 8.26 -3.83 -8.93
CA ASN A 220 7.80 -2.65 -8.19
C ASN A 220 8.15 -2.60 -6.69
N ALA A 221 8.05 -1.46 -5.97
CA ALA A 221 8.32 -1.38 -4.51
C ALA A 221 7.68 -2.47 -3.64
N PHE A 222 6.60 -3.08 -4.11
CA PHE A 222 5.98 -4.21 -3.46
C PHE A 222 6.88 -5.46 -3.37
N MET A 223 7.59 -5.87 -4.42
CA MET A 223 8.25 -7.18 -4.44
C MET A 223 9.64 -7.06 -5.09
N PRO A 224 10.66 -6.57 -4.32
CA PRO A 224 11.96 -6.02 -4.74
C PRO A 224 12.72 -6.75 -5.81
N LEU A 225 12.39 -8.02 -5.90
CA LEU A 225 12.91 -9.07 -6.71
C LEU A 225 11.80 -10.12 -6.78
N ASN A 226 11.88 -11.00 -7.77
CA ASN A 226 11.01 -12.18 -7.79
C ASN A 226 11.19 -13.04 -6.55
N ALA A 227 10.27 -13.94 -6.23
CA ALA A 227 10.33 -14.62 -4.93
C ALA A 227 11.67 -15.35 -4.76
N GLN A 228 12.18 -15.99 -5.82
CA GLN A 228 13.56 -16.45 -5.79
C GLN A 228 14.51 -15.29 -5.53
N GLU A 229 14.74 -14.33 -6.42
CA GLU A 229 15.71 -13.26 -6.20
C GLU A 229 15.53 -12.50 -4.87
N ALA A 230 14.30 -12.36 -4.37
CA ALA A 230 13.94 -11.93 -3.02
C ALA A 230 14.65 -12.84 -2.01
N PHE A 231 14.24 -14.10 -1.97
CA PHE A 231 14.93 -15.11 -1.21
C PHE A 231 16.39 -15.41 -1.64
N LYS A 232 16.92 -14.90 -2.76
CA LYS A 232 18.22 -15.26 -3.40
C LYS A 232 19.21 -14.14 -3.32
N GLN A 233 18.75 -13.02 -2.83
CA GLN A 233 19.62 -11.89 -2.57
C GLN A 233 19.45 -11.34 -1.17
N GLY A 234 18.49 -11.94 -0.46
CA GLY A 234 18.04 -11.66 0.87
C GLY A 234 17.33 -10.36 0.83
N LYS A 235 16.10 -10.49 0.33
CA LYS A 235 15.17 -9.57 -0.34
C LYS A 235 13.61 -9.85 -0.07
N TYR A 236 13.12 -10.27 1.18
CA TYR A 236 11.82 -10.09 2.05
C TYR A 236 11.71 -9.35 3.54
N ASN A 237 11.63 -7.98 3.83
CA ASN A 237 11.68 -7.10 5.14
C ASN A 237 12.87 -6.37 6.11
N ARG A 238 14.21 -6.66 6.35
CA ARG A 238 15.17 -6.90 7.57
C ARG A 238 14.92 -6.44 8.98
N GLY A 239 15.12 -7.38 9.94
CA GLY A 239 15.34 -7.41 11.40
C GLY A 239 14.20 -7.89 12.38
N GLN A 240 12.98 -8.15 11.91
CA GLN A 240 11.62 -8.57 12.39
C GLN A 240 11.16 -9.69 11.43
N TYR A 241 11.97 -10.69 11.38
CA TYR A 241 11.72 -11.97 10.77
C TYR A 241 10.27 -12.51 11.02
N VAL A 242 9.57 -13.10 10.04
CA VAL A 242 8.11 -13.42 10.18
C VAL A 242 7.80 -14.92 10.29
N ASP A 243 7.45 -15.44 11.48
CA ASP A 243 6.94 -16.82 11.58
C ASP A 243 5.56 -17.03 10.93
N LEU A 244 5.18 -18.29 10.72
CA LEU A 244 4.36 -18.62 9.55
C LEU A 244 3.68 -20.02 9.67
N ILE A 245 2.38 -20.15 9.43
CA ILE A 245 1.70 -21.44 9.15
C ILE A 245 1.43 -21.52 7.64
N ALA A 246 1.49 -22.70 7.05
CA ALA A 246 0.51 -23.12 6.05
C ALA A 246 -0.14 -24.38 6.53
N GLY A 247 -1.09 -24.79 5.73
CA GLY A 247 -0.89 -26.06 5.09
C GLY A 247 -1.25 -25.97 3.64
N ILE A 248 -1.36 -27.14 3.09
CA ILE A 248 -2.04 -27.39 1.85
C ILE A 248 -3.18 -28.34 2.17
N VAL A 249 -4.27 -28.22 1.44
CA VAL A 249 -5.28 -29.28 1.43
C VAL A 249 -4.83 -30.42 0.52
N ARG A 250 -5.28 -31.64 0.82
CA ARG A 250 -4.82 -32.83 0.08
C ARG A 250 -5.04 -32.72 -1.45
N ASN A 251 -6.08 -32.01 -1.87
CA ASN A 251 -6.53 -31.93 -3.26
C ASN A 251 -6.75 -30.48 -3.77
N GLU A 252 -5.88 -29.51 -3.45
CA GLU A 252 -5.96 -28.10 -3.93
C GLU A 252 -6.51 -27.94 -5.36
N GLY A 253 -6.04 -28.77 -6.28
CA GLY A 253 -6.36 -28.66 -7.70
C GLY A 253 -7.75 -29.09 -8.12
N SER A 254 -8.52 -29.70 -7.24
CA SER A 254 -9.94 -29.96 -7.49
C SER A 254 -10.82 -28.71 -7.38
N LEU A 255 -10.26 -27.48 -7.37
CA LEU A 255 -11.01 -26.22 -7.35
C LEU A 255 -10.56 -25.01 -8.25
N LEU A 256 -9.60 -25.07 -9.23
CA LEU A 256 -9.20 -23.88 -10.05
C LEU A 256 -9.30 -23.74 -11.63
N ALA A 257 -9.70 -24.72 -12.49
CA ALA A 257 -10.62 -24.54 -13.68
C ALA A 257 -11.23 -25.88 -14.19
N ASP A 258 -12.54 -26.01 -14.39
CA ASP A 258 -13.27 -27.33 -14.41
C ASP A 258 -13.08 -28.23 -15.66
N GLN A 259 -11.99 -28.00 -16.39
CA GLN A 259 -11.77 -28.33 -17.80
C GLN A 259 -11.89 -29.83 -18.12
N LEU A 260 -11.55 -30.72 -17.17
CA LEU A 260 -11.60 -32.17 -17.35
C LEU A 260 -12.78 -32.86 -16.63
N LYS A 261 -13.85 -32.15 -16.24
CA LYS A 261 -15.16 -32.79 -15.91
C LYS A 261 -15.87 -33.30 -17.16
N GLY A 262 -15.28 -34.32 -17.80
CA GLY A 262 -15.80 -34.96 -19.00
C GLY A 262 -14.95 -36.16 -19.43
N ASN A 263 -14.77 -36.34 -20.73
CA ASN A 263 -13.93 -37.38 -21.33
C ASN A 263 -12.43 -37.13 -21.10
N ALA A 264 -11.97 -37.16 -19.85
CA ALA A 264 -10.56 -37.05 -19.51
C ALA A 264 -9.78 -38.24 -20.08
N THR A 265 -8.70 -37.95 -20.80
CA THR A 265 -7.80 -38.91 -21.43
C THR A 265 -6.37 -38.41 -21.32
N GLU A 266 -5.41 -39.28 -21.60
CA GLU A 266 -4.00 -38.90 -21.77
C GLU A 266 -3.84 -37.72 -22.75
N GLN A 267 -4.55 -37.73 -23.90
CA GLN A 267 -4.45 -36.65 -24.87
C GLN A 267 -5.04 -35.32 -24.37
N THR A 268 -6.16 -35.33 -23.62
CA THR A 268 -6.70 -34.08 -23.05
C THR A 268 -5.81 -33.57 -21.92
N PHE A 269 -5.26 -34.45 -21.09
CA PHE A 269 -4.25 -34.10 -20.09
C PHE A 269 -3.03 -33.44 -20.77
N ILE A 270 -2.44 -34.07 -21.80
CA ILE A 270 -1.32 -33.52 -22.59
C ILE A 270 -1.68 -32.17 -23.26
N ASN A 271 -2.92 -31.99 -23.71
CA ASN A 271 -3.34 -30.74 -24.32
C ASN A 271 -3.38 -29.60 -23.30
N GLU A 272 -3.84 -29.85 -22.08
CA GLU A 272 -3.84 -28.83 -21.02
C GLU A 272 -2.44 -28.61 -20.43
N VAL A 273 -1.64 -29.68 -20.28
CA VAL A 273 -0.19 -29.57 -20.02
C VAL A 273 0.43 -28.56 -20.99
N LYS A 274 0.12 -28.63 -22.29
CA LYS A 274 0.61 -27.71 -23.34
C LYS A 274 -0.07 -26.33 -23.41
N SER A 275 -1.27 -26.15 -22.86
CA SER A 275 -1.95 -24.84 -22.88
C SER A 275 -1.48 -23.94 -21.72
N LEU A 276 -0.81 -24.54 -20.72
CA LEU A 276 -0.50 -23.92 -19.43
C LEU A 276 1.01 -23.95 -19.11
N ILE A 277 1.76 -24.66 -19.95
CA ILE A 277 3.21 -24.72 -20.04
C ILE A 277 3.54 -24.56 -21.52
N LYS A 278 4.44 -23.65 -21.86
CA LYS A 278 5.01 -23.64 -23.22
C LYS A 278 6.29 -24.49 -23.20
N ASP A 279 6.39 -25.37 -24.20
CA ASP A 279 7.46 -26.35 -24.38
C ASP A 279 7.68 -27.32 -23.18
N PRO A 280 6.62 -28.00 -22.68
CA PRO A 280 6.72 -28.94 -21.56
C PRO A 280 7.53 -30.20 -21.87
N ASP A 281 8.26 -30.68 -20.86
CA ASP A 281 8.75 -32.06 -20.82
C ASP A 281 7.58 -33.02 -20.57
N LEU A 282 6.95 -33.43 -21.68
CA LEU A 282 5.81 -34.35 -21.67
C LEU A 282 6.20 -35.74 -21.20
N GLU A 283 7.39 -36.22 -21.55
CA GLU A 283 7.84 -37.57 -21.19
C GLU A 283 7.99 -37.68 -19.67
N ALA A 284 8.65 -36.70 -19.04
CA ALA A 284 8.72 -36.65 -17.57
C ALA A 284 7.34 -36.44 -16.92
N ILE A 285 6.44 -35.63 -17.48
CA ILE A 285 5.09 -35.40 -16.88
C ILE A 285 4.19 -36.64 -17.03
N GLN A 286 4.25 -37.36 -18.16
CA GLN A 286 3.50 -38.60 -18.40
C GLN A 286 4.07 -39.74 -17.54
N GLU A 287 5.39 -39.92 -17.50
CA GLU A 287 6.06 -40.85 -16.57
C GLU A 287 5.84 -40.44 -15.10
N PHE A 288 5.48 -39.18 -14.81
CA PHE A 288 5.05 -38.83 -13.47
C PHE A 288 3.61 -39.26 -13.18
N TYR A 289 2.65 -38.60 -13.80
CA TYR A 289 1.25 -38.67 -13.38
C TYR A 289 0.47 -39.82 -14.03
N LEU A 290 0.94 -40.33 -15.17
CA LEU A 290 0.16 -41.23 -16.03
C LEU A 290 0.69 -42.66 -16.10
N LYS A 291 1.93 -42.95 -15.68
CA LYS A 291 2.53 -44.30 -15.78
C LYS A 291 1.71 -45.42 -15.13
N ASP A 292 1.05 -45.13 -14.01
CA ASP A 292 0.23 -46.07 -13.24
C ASP A 292 -1.24 -46.07 -13.73
N ILE A 293 -1.57 -45.22 -14.70
CA ILE A 293 -2.92 -45.02 -15.24
C ILE A 293 -3.11 -45.87 -16.50
N LYS A 294 -4.08 -46.78 -16.43
CA LYS A 294 -4.47 -47.61 -17.57
C LYS A 294 -5.26 -46.78 -18.61
N PRO A 295 -4.93 -46.89 -19.91
CA PRO A 295 -5.67 -46.22 -20.98
C PRO A 295 -7.18 -46.43 -20.87
N GLY A 296 -7.94 -45.34 -21.05
CA GLY A 296 -9.40 -45.32 -20.90
C GLY A 296 -9.92 -45.07 -19.47
N ASN A 297 -9.08 -45.08 -18.43
CA ASN A 297 -9.52 -44.76 -17.06
C ASN A 297 -9.68 -43.24 -16.84
N GLN A 298 -10.78 -42.67 -17.34
CA GLN A 298 -11.05 -41.23 -17.31
C GLN A 298 -10.96 -40.62 -15.90
N SER A 299 -11.46 -41.31 -14.87
CA SER A 299 -11.42 -40.82 -13.49
C SER A 299 -9.99 -40.63 -13.00
N ALA A 300 -9.09 -41.57 -13.33
CA ALA A 300 -7.68 -41.45 -12.97
C ALA A 300 -6.97 -40.33 -13.76
N TYR A 301 -7.20 -40.17 -15.06
CA TYR A 301 -6.64 -39.04 -15.83
C TYR A 301 -7.09 -37.68 -15.28
N ARG A 302 -8.33 -37.58 -14.79
CA ARG A 302 -8.85 -36.39 -14.12
C ARG A 302 -8.20 -36.14 -12.76
N TRP A 303 -8.05 -37.17 -11.93
CA TRP A 303 -7.35 -37.06 -10.64
C TRP A 303 -5.86 -36.72 -10.80
N ALA A 304 -5.19 -37.30 -11.80
CA ALA A 304 -3.84 -36.90 -12.21
C ALA A 304 -3.77 -35.42 -12.58
N TYR A 305 -4.74 -34.91 -13.34
CA TYR A 305 -4.84 -33.47 -13.67
C TYR A 305 -5.13 -32.60 -12.42
N TYR A 306 -5.87 -33.10 -11.45
CA TYR A 306 -6.17 -32.34 -10.21
C TYR A 306 -4.98 -32.30 -9.25
N ASP A 307 -4.22 -33.38 -9.10
CA ASP A 307 -2.94 -33.28 -8.39
C ASP A 307 -2.02 -32.34 -9.19
N PHE A 308 -1.84 -32.56 -10.50
CA PHE A 308 -1.11 -31.67 -11.41
C PHE A 308 -1.50 -30.19 -11.24
N TYR A 309 -2.76 -29.73 -11.11
CA TYR A 309 -2.97 -28.33 -10.71
C TYR A 309 -2.41 -27.99 -9.35
N GLY A 310 -2.90 -28.76 -8.38
CA GLY A 310 -2.84 -28.44 -6.98
C GLY A 310 -1.40 -28.23 -6.62
N ASP A 311 -0.59 -29.22 -6.98
CA ASP A 311 0.85 -29.24 -6.95
C ASP A 311 1.40 -27.88 -7.43
N ILE A 312 1.37 -27.59 -8.72
CA ILE A 312 2.28 -26.59 -9.28
C ILE A 312 1.88 -25.14 -8.97
N ASN A 313 0.58 -24.88 -8.84
CA ASN A 313 0.06 -23.53 -8.62
C ASN A 313 -0.03 -23.18 -7.14
N LEU A 314 -0.23 -24.19 -6.28
CA LEU A 314 -0.60 -24.00 -4.88
C LEU A 314 0.23 -24.84 -3.94
N LYS A 315 0.12 -26.17 -3.92
CA LYS A 315 0.76 -27.01 -2.92
C LYS A 315 2.27 -26.84 -2.95
N CYS A 316 2.86 -26.99 -4.13
CA CYS A 316 4.25 -26.70 -4.39
C CYS A 316 4.49 -25.23 -4.14
N ASN A 317 3.86 -24.25 -4.81
CA ASN A 317 4.10 -22.83 -4.52
C ASN A 317 4.08 -22.44 -3.02
N THR A 318 3.22 -23.05 -2.19
CA THR A 318 3.04 -22.79 -0.74
C THR A 318 4.10 -23.48 0.11
N TYR A 319 4.32 -24.77 -0.17
CA TYR A 319 5.38 -25.57 0.41
C TYR A 319 6.69 -24.93 0.01
N LEU A 320 6.99 -24.96 -1.28
CA LEU A 320 7.95 -24.15 -2.00
C LEU A 320 7.77 -22.63 -1.88
N PHE A 321 7.12 -22.04 -0.88
CA PHE A 321 7.38 -20.63 -0.50
C PHE A 321 8.12 -20.57 0.81
N ALA A 322 7.68 -21.41 1.75
CA ALA A 322 8.20 -21.44 3.10
C ALA A 322 9.16 -22.60 3.42
N LYS A 323 9.33 -23.56 2.50
CA LYS A 323 10.15 -23.30 1.33
C LYS A 323 11.40 -22.50 1.65
N GLN A 324 11.48 -21.31 1.08
CA GLN A 324 12.25 -20.15 1.53
C GLN A 324 11.47 -19.43 2.65
N VAL A 325 11.11 -20.23 3.64
CA VAL A 325 11.26 -19.97 5.06
C VAL A 325 12.24 -21.10 5.52
N ALA A 326 12.66 -21.37 6.75
CA ALA A 326 13.79 -22.30 7.14
C ALA A 326 15.35 -22.09 6.86
N GLN A 327 15.89 -21.34 5.88
CA GLN A 327 17.33 -21.37 5.35
C GLN A 327 18.04 -20.23 5.96
N HIS A 328 18.39 -19.22 5.17
CA HIS A 328 18.84 -17.86 5.36
C HIS A 328 18.43 -17.18 6.63
N SER A 329 17.44 -17.78 7.21
CA SER A 329 17.04 -17.54 8.51
C SER A 329 16.97 -18.91 9.23
N THR A 330 17.58 -19.09 10.40
CA THR A 330 17.80 -20.31 11.24
C THR A 330 17.20 -20.60 12.68
N THR A 331 16.83 -19.64 13.52
CA THR A 331 15.89 -19.54 14.72
C THR A 331 14.49 -18.65 14.75
N ARG A 332 13.41 -18.54 13.79
CA ARG A 332 11.83 -18.60 13.41
C ARG A 332 11.17 -19.99 13.20
N ASN A 333 10.30 -20.38 14.12
CA ASN A 333 9.37 -21.51 14.14
C ASN A 333 8.09 -21.30 13.32
N VAL A 334 7.92 -22.16 12.33
CA VAL A 334 6.93 -22.07 11.24
C VAL A 334 6.32 -23.47 11.02
N TYR A 335 5.18 -23.64 10.34
CA TYR A 335 4.29 -24.82 10.49
C TYR A 335 3.62 -25.28 9.19
N PHE A 336 3.66 -26.57 8.85
CA PHE A 336 2.91 -27.12 7.70
C PHE A 336 1.94 -28.17 8.22
N TYR A 337 0.66 -28.02 7.88
CA TYR A 337 -0.25 -29.16 7.83
C TYR A 337 -0.36 -29.67 6.38
N GLU A 338 -0.61 -30.96 6.24
CA GLU A 338 -1.33 -31.48 5.07
C GLU A 338 -2.76 -31.78 5.59
N LEU A 339 -3.76 -31.00 5.17
CA LEU A 339 -5.13 -31.21 5.62
C LEU A 339 -5.65 -32.47 4.94
N THR A 340 -5.60 -33.55 5.71
CA THR A 340 -6.05 -34.90 5.39
C THR A 340 -7.30 -35.30 6.19
N TYR A 341 -7.77 -34.40 7.06
CA TYR A 341 -9.09 -34.44 7.68
C TYR A 341 -10.11 -33.73 6.77
N GLN A 342 -11.32 -34.27 6.67
CA GLN A 342 -12.38 -33.79 5.80
C GLN A 342 -13.64 -33.55 6.64
N SER A 343 -14.22 -32.35 6.59
CA SER A 343 -15.51 -32.09 7.24
C SER A 343 -16.62 -32.81 6.49
N GLY A 344 -17.76 -33.04 7.16
CA GLY A 344 -19.02 -33.24 6.44
C GLY A 344 -19.60 -31.95 5.82
N GLY A 345 -18.81 -30.87 5.71
CA GLY A 345 -19.27 -29.49 5.53
C GLY A 345 -18.74 -28.78 4.30
N HIS A 346 -18.53 -29.52 3.21
CA HIS A 346 -18.04 -29.10 1.89
C HIS A 346 -18.14 -27.60 1.58
N LEU A 347 -17.17 -26.79 2.06
CA LEU A 347 -17.07 -25.39 1.68
C LEU A 347 -16.81 -25.31 0.17
N TYR A 348 -17.26 -24.22 -0.46
CA TYR A 348 -17.28 -24.06 -1.92
C TYR A 348 -17.98 -25.19 -2.72
N GLY A 349 -18.59 -26.20 -2.06
CA GLY A 349 -19.31 -27.33 -2.66
C GLY A 349 -18.43 -28.53 -3.03
N CYS A 350 -17.31 -28.77 -2.35
CA CYS A 350 -16.37 -29.82 -2.71
C CYS A 350 -16.81 -31.27 -2.34
N ASP A 351 -17.43 -31.97 -3.28
CA ASP A 351 -17.81 -33.39 -3.18
C ASP A 351 -16.62 -34.31 -2.89
N GLU A 352 -16.75 -35.10 -1.82
CA GLU A 352 -15.81 -36.14 -1.39
C GLU A 352 -15.41 -37.09 -2.52
N LYS A 353 -16.35 -37.48 -3.40
CA LYS A 353 -16.13 -38.53 -4.41
C LYS A 353 -15.46 -38.07 -5.68
N THR A 354 -15.54 -36.77 -6.00
CA THR A 354 -14.98 -36.21 -7.24
C THR A 354 -13.96 -35.10 -7.03
N MET A 355 -13.85 -34.52 -5.83
CA MET A 355 -12.91 -33.43 -5.50
C MET A 355 -12.07 -33.72 -4.24
N GLY A 356 -12.57 -34.50 -3.28
CA GLY A 356 -11.84 -34.81 -2.05
C GLY A 356 -11.74 -33.60 -1.12
N ILE A 357 -10.56 -33.38 -0.50
CA ILE A 357 -10.32 -32.23 0.39
C ILE A 357 -9.72 -31.11 -0.46
N CYS A 358 -10.59 -30.23 -0.96
CA CYS A 358 -10.27 -29.21 -1.95
C CYS A 358 -9.67 -27.93 -1.35
N HIS A 359 -9.22 -27.04 -2.23
CA HIS A 359 -8.82 -25.66 -1.94
C HIS A 359 -9.77 -24.96 -0.96
N GLY A 360 -9.24 -24.40 0.12
CA GLY A 360 -10.00 -23.65 1.12
C GLY A 360 -10.85 -24.47 2.10
N SER A 361 -10.83 -25.81 2.07
CA SER A 361 -11.49 -26.63 3.12
C SER A 361 -10.84 -26.50 4.52
N ASP A 362 -9.69 -25.84 4.66
CA ASP A 362 -9.14 -25.41 5.94
C ASP A 362 -9.98 -24.31 6.61
N LEU A 363 -10.61 -23.43 5.82
CA LEU A 363 -11.47 -22.33 6.30
C LEU A 363 -12.69 -22.82 7.09
N GLU A 364 -13.18 -24.03 6.78
CA GLU A 364 -14.22 -24.76 7.52
C GLU A 364 -13.88 -24.81 9.02
N PHE A 365 -12.61 -25.03 9.33
CA PHE A 365 -12.11 -25.23 10.68
C PHE A 365 -11.54 -23.97 11.30
N VAL A 366 -10.95 -23.08 10.50
CA VAL A 366 -10.40 -21.80 10.95
C VAL A 366 -11.49 -20.81 11.35
N PHE A 367 -12.60 -20.73 10.62
CA PHE A 367 -13.70 -19.79 10.90
C PHE A 367 -14.87 -20.38 11.70
N TYR A 368 -14.73 -21.61 12.23
CA TYR A 368 -15.79 -22.36 12.92
C TYR A 368 -17.04 -22.56 12.05
N ARG A 369 -16.82 -22.93 10.80
CA ARG A 369 -17.83 -23.24 9.78
C ARG A 369 -18.05 -24.76 9.70
N THR A 370 -18.32 -25.36 10.85
CA THR A 370 -18.34 -26.82 11.04
C THR A 370 -19.51 -27.50 10.32
N GLY A 371 -19.21 -28.57 9.59
CA GLY A 371 -20.13 -29.25 8.67
C GLY A 371 -21.18 -30.19 9.24
N SER A 372 -21.68 -31.07 8.35
CA SER A 372 -22.72 -32.06 8.69
C SER A 372 -22.28 -33.15 9.67
N ASN A 373 -21.00 -33.22 10.05
CA ASN A 373 -20.50 -34.09 11.12
C ASN A 373 -20.00 -33.28 12.34
N PRO A 374 -20.85 -32.49 13.01
CA PRO A 374 -20.44 -31.61 14.10
C PRO A 374 -19.88 -32.37 15.32
N LYS A 375 -20.05 -33.70 15.41
CA LYS A 375 -19.46 -34.52 16.49
C LYS A 375 -17.95 -34.66 16.38
N LEU A 376 -17.39 -34.59 15.18
CA LEU A 376 -15.94 -34.59 14.93
C LEU A 376 -15.47 -33.19 14.51
N ASP A 377 -16.25 -32.51 13.67
CA ASP A 377 -15.90 -31.20 13.12
C ASP A 377 -15.89 -30.07 14.17
N ILE A 378 -16.71 -30.13 15.22
CA ILE A 378 -16.64 -29.14 16.32
C ILE A 378 -15.41 -29.34 17.21
N PRO A 379 -15.09 -30.55 17.73
CA PRO A 379 -13.83 -30.78 18.42
C PRO A 379 -12.61 -30.40 17.56
N PHE A 380 -12.56 -30.87 16.32
CA PHE A 380 -11.46 -30.59 15.39
C PHE A 380 -11.34 -29.09 15.09
N SER A 381 -12.42 -28.39 14.74
CA SER A 381 -12.38 -26.93 14.53
C SER A 381 -12.01 -26.16 15.79
N LYS A 382 -12.41 -26.61 16.98
CA LYS A 382 -12.02 -25.97 18.25
C LYS A 382 -10.53 -26.16 18.56
N GLU A 383 -9.98 -27.32 18.21
CA GLU A 383 -8.56 -27.64 18.31
C GLU A 383 -7.75 -26.87 17.25
N TRP A 384 -8.25 -26.80 16.01
CA TRP A 384 -7.69 -26.05 14.88
C TRP A 384 -7.69 -24.53 15.11
N MET A 385 -8.79 -23.94 15.59
CA MET A 385 -8.80 -22.56 16.06
C MET A 385 -7.87 -22.37 17.26
N SER A 386 -7.76 -23.34 18.18
CA SER A 386 -6.75 -23.24 19.25
C SER A 386 -5.35 -23.19 18.64
N TYR A 387 -5.06 -23.97 17.60
CA TYR A 387 -3.79 -23.92 16.90
C TYR A 387 -3.55 -22.54 16.28
N TRP A 388 -4.49 -21.99 15.50
CA TRP A 388 -4.35 -20.69 14.86
C TRP A 388 -4.24 -19.53 15.86
N THR A 389 -4.95 -19.60 16.97
CA THR A 389 -5.07 -18.51 17.95
C THR A 389 -3.99 -18.58 19.03
N ASN A 390 -3.57 -19.78 19.46
CA ASN A 390 -2.34 -19.94 20.22
C ASN A 390 -1.16 -19.48 19.34
N PHE A 391 -1.16 -19.84 18.06
CA PHE A 391 -0.19 -19.35 17.09
C PHE A 391 -0.24 -17.83 16.84
N ALA A 392 -1.41 -17.20 16.96
CA ALA A 392 -1.49 -15.75 16.97
C ALA A 392 -0.88 -15.15 18.26
N LYS A 393 -1.13 -15.74 19.45
CA LYS A 393 -0.70 -15.25 20.78
C LYS A 393 0.75 -15.57 21.13
N THR A 394 0.97 -16.83 21.48
CA THR A 394 2.21 -17.45 21.96
C THR A 394 3.00 -18.00 20.79
N GLY A 395 2.36 -18.08 19.62
CA GLY A 395 2.95 -18.63 18.45
C GLY A 395 2.95 -20.13 18.29
N VAL A 396 3.03 -20.83 19.39
CA VAL A 396 2.88 -22.27 19.42
C VAL A 396 1.42 -22.60 19.06
N PRO A 397 1.09 -23.44 18.07
CA PRO A 397 -0.27 -23.93 17.91
C PRO A 397 -0.61 -24.96 18.99
N THR A 398 0.27 -25.96 19.19
CA THR A 398 0.08 -27.10 20.11
C THR A 398 0.83 -26.89 21.43
N THR A 399 0.11 -26.80 22.54
CA THR A 399 0.73 -26.58 23.87
C THR A 399 1.51 -27.77 24.42
N ASP A 400 1.57 -28.90 23.71
CA ASP A 400 1.79 -30.24 24.27
C ASP A 400 2.72 -31.18 23.47
N ALA A 401 3.60 -30.65 22.63
CA ALA A 401 4.60 -31.41 21.84
C ALA A 401 4.10 -32.11 20.55
N LYS A 402 3.00 -31.68 19.90
CA LYS A 402 2.36 -32.45 18.80
C LYS A 402 2.53 -32.01 17.33
N TRP A 403 2.23 -30.78 16.90
CA TRP A 403 2.27 -30.38 15.46
C TRP A 403 3.60 -29.70 15.05
N PRO A 404 4.58 -30.39 14.43
CA PRO A 404 5.98 -29.98 14.56
C PRO A 404 6.45 -28.90 13.56
N LYS A 405 7.68 -28.35 13.73
CA LYS A 405 8.38 -27.41 12.79
C LYS A 405 9.68 -27.87 12.01
N LEU A 406 9.55 -28.27 10.70
CA LEU A 406 10.36 -28.79 9.54
C LEU A 406 11.46 -27.79 9.30
N VAL A 407 12.64 -28.23 9.58
CA VAL A 407 13.76 -27.34 9.64
C VAL A 407 14.80 -27.95 8.74
N ASN A 408 15.89 -28.35 9.34
CA ASN A 408 17.16 -27.79 8.95
C ASN A 408 18.22 -28.88 8.75
N LYS A 409 17.84 -30.11 8.37
CA LYS A 409 18.81 -31.10 7.85
C LYS A 409 18.24 -32.05 6.82
N ALA A 410 19.12 -32.31 5.85
CA ALA A 410 19.05 -33.18 4.70
C ALA A 410 18.37 -34.56 4.80
N GLU A 411 17.87 -35.06 5.95
CA GLU A 411 17.47 -36.49 6.07
C GLU A 411 16.24 -36.87 6.95
N GLU A 412 15.46 -35.97 7.58
CA GLU A 412 14.20 -36.36 8.28
C GLU A 412 12.95 -35.52 7.92
N TYR A 413 11.75 -36.15 7.96
CA TYR A 413 10.40 -35.53 7.87
C TYR A 413 9.37 -36.27 8.69
N LYS A 414 8.38 -35.53 9.21
CA LYS A 414 7.03 -36.04 9.52
C LYS A 414 6.01 -34.94 9.23
N ILE A 415 5.80 -34.64 7.94
CA ILE A 415 4.72 -33.75 7.45
C ILE A 415 3.47 -34.03 8.28
N SER A 416 2.94 -32.99 8.91
CA SER A 416 1.87 -33.16 9.90
C SER A 416 0.52 -33.37 9.21
N ARG A 417 0.31 -34.63 8.82
CA ARG A 417 -1.00 -35.18 8.48
C ARG A 417 -1.84 -35.15 9.75
N VAL A 418 -2.69 -34.15 9.88
CA VAL A 418 -3.50 -33.95 11.10
C VAL A 418 -4.67 -34.95 11.12
N LYS A 419 -4.34 -36.23 11.33
CA LYS A 419 -5.30 -37.34 11.43
C LYS A 419 -4.86 -38.53 12.29
N ASP A 420 -3.71 -38.48 12.96
CA ASP A 420 -3.25 -39.57 13.86
C ASP A 420 -3.97 -39.62 15.23
N MET A 421 -5.29 -39.41 15.21
CA MET A 421 -6.24 -40.16 16.05
C MET A 421 -6.92 -41.22 15.16
N ASN A 422 -6.12 -42.20 14.75
CA ASN A 422 -6.49 -43.34 13.89
C ASN A 422 -7.61 -44.20 14.57
N PRO A 423 -8.48 -44.91 13.81
CA PRO A 423 -8.08 -45.83 12.76
C PRO A 423 -8.84 -45.69 11.41
N TYR A 424 -8.10 -45.62 10.30
CA TYR A 424 -8.17 -46.63 9.22
C TYR A 424 -6.94 -46.53 8.28
N ASP A 425 -6.37 -47.68 7.92
CA ASP A 425 -5.08 -47.81 7.22
C ASP A 425 -5.18 -47.47 5.72
N PHE A 426 -4.44 -46.43 5.31
CA PHE A 426 -4.00 -46.21 3.92
C PHE A 426 -2.50 -45.86 3.88
N SER A 427 -1.69 -46.70 4.52
CA SER A 427 -0.27 -46.80 4.19
C SER A 427 -0.09 -47.23 2.72
N LYS A 428 1.04 -46.84 2.11
CA LYS A 428 1.46 -47.16 0.72
C LYS A 428 0.78 -46.40 -0.43
N THR A 429 0.62 -45.08 -0.33
CA THR A 429 0.74 -44.20 -1.52
C THR A 429 1.05 -42.74 -1.13
N LEU A 430 1.56 -41.95 -2.09
CA LEU A 430 1.58 -40.48 -2.06
C LEU A 430 2.40 -39.80 -0.94
N VAL A 431 3.62 -40.27 -0.66
CA VAL A 431 4.67 -39.48 0.02
C VAL A 431 5.81 -39.18 -0.96
N ASP A 432 6.44 -40.22 -1.52
CA ASP A 432 7.50 -40.10 -2.53
C ASP A 432 7.05 -39.37 -3.83
N PRO A 433 5.89 -39.72 -4.43
CA PRO A 433 5.45 -39.08 -5.66
C PRO A 433 5.32 -37.57 -5.49
N PHE A 434 4.78 -37.13 -4.36
CA PHE A 434 4.46 -35.73 -4.09
C PHE A 434 5.70 -34.83 -4.01
N LYS A 435 6.74 -35.32 -3.34
CA LYS A 435 7.99 -34.58 -3.18
C LYS A 435 8.72 -34.40 -4.50
N LYS A 436 8.84 -35.49 -5.27
CA LYS A 436 9.42 -35.42 -6.60
C LYS A 436 8.53 -34.60 -7.54
N ILE A 437 7.20 -34.63 -7.39
CA ILE A 437 6.27 -33.74 -8.10
C ILE A 437 6.56 -32.26 -7.85
N CYS A 438 6.82 -31.83 -6.62
CA CYS A 438 7.07 -30.40 -6.39
C CYS A 438 8.46 -29.97 -6.82
N ASP A 439 9.45 -30.86 -6.71
CA ASP A 439 10.78 -30.61 -7.24
C ASP A 439 10.80 -30.68 -8.79
N ASP A 440 9.91 -31.46 -9.41
CA ASP A 440 9.84 -31.61 -10.86
C ASP A 440 8.92 -30.53 -11.47
N VAL A 441 7.65 -30.60 -11.12
CA VAL A 441 6.53 -30.08 -11.88
C VAL A 441 6.29 -28.60 -11.53
N LEU A 442 7.26 -27.73 -11.76
CA LEU A 442 6.96 -26.30 -11.86
C LEU A 442 6.39 -25.97 -13.25
N LEU A 443 5.35 -26.72 -13.69
CA LEU A 443 4.67 -26.69 -15.00
C LEU A 443 3.21 -27.38 -14.98
N GLY A 444 2.03 -26.66 -14.97
CA GLY A 444 0.56 -27.09 -15.23
C GLY A 444 -0.30 -27.95 -14.21
N VAL A 445 -1.68 -28.09 -14.07
CA VAL A 445 -2.97 -27.23 -13.95
C VAL A 445 -4.40 -28.10 -13.90
N ARG A 446 -5.79 -27.93 -13.60
CA ARG A 446 -7.02 -27.07 -13.01
C ARG A 446 -8.41 -27.96 -12.67
N CYS A 447 -9.67 -27.91 -11.98
CA CYS A 447 -10.75 -27.41 -10.90
C CYS A 447 -11.82 -28.60 -10.54
N LEU A 448 -13.15 -28.59 -10.06
CA LEU A 448 -14.24 -27.70 -9.39
C LEU A 448 -15.43 -28.51 -8.69
N SER A 449 -16.53 -27.87 -8.19
CA SER A 449 -17.58 -28.21 -7.12
C SER A 449 -19.12 -28.45 -7.46
N ILE A 450 -20.08 -28.48 -6.45
CA ILE A 450 -21.60 -28.14 -6.35
C ILE A 450 -22.34 -28.84 -5.13
N GLY A 451 -23.50 -28.54 -4.43
CA GLY A 451 -24.56 -27.45 -4.25
C GLY A 451 -25.98 -27.93 -3.66
N ALA A 452 -26.78 -27.18 -2.81
CA ALA A 452 -28.17 -27.53 -2.26
C ALA A 452 -29.07 -26.37 -1.60
N GLU A 453 -30.35 -26.60 -1.13
CA GLU A 453 -31.54 -25.63 -1.06
C GLU A 453 -32.29 -25.20 0.30
N THR A 454 -33.40 -24.38 0.25
CA THR A 454 -34.12 -23.61 1.36
C THR A 454 -35.72 -23.48 1.32
N VAL A 455 -36.41 -22.70 2.22
CA VAL A 455 -37.91 -22.60 2.49
C VAL A 455 -38.46 -21.12 2.65
N ASP A 456 -39.80 -20.82 2.74
CA ASP A 456 -40.49 -19.48 2.71
C ASP A 456 -41.57 -19.17 3.81
N VAL A 457 -41.75 -17.89 4.24
CA VAL A 457 -42.88 -17.35 5.08
C VAL A 457 -43.27 -15.89 4.71
N LYS A 458 -44.51 -15.41 4.97
CA LYS A 458 -44.98 -14.03 4.61
C LYS A 458 -45.13 -13.03 5.77
N THR A 459 -44.87 -11.75 5.46
CA THR A 459 -45.04 -10.56 6.32
C THR A 459 -45.79 -9.43 5.58
N SER A 460 -46.10 -8.32 6.26
CA SER A 460 -46.79 -7.16 5.67
C SER A 460 -45.97 -6.38 4.64
N SER A 461 -44.64 -6.60 4.57
CA SER A 461 -43.73 -6.03 3.56
C SER A 461 -43.31 -7.03 2.48
N GLY A 462 -43.76 -8.30 2.53
CA GLY A 462 -43.48 -9.31 1.51
C GLY A 462 -43.21 -10.71 2.05
N THR A 463 -42.89 -11.65 1.15
CA THR A 463 -42.39 -12.99 1.52
C THR A 463 -40.92 -12.90 1.92
N VAL A 464 -40.58 -13.53 3.05
CA VAL A 464 -39.23 -13.70 3.58
C VAL A 464 -38.85 -15.17 3.46
N ARG A 465 -37.79 -15.46 2.71
CA ARG A 465 -37.27 -16.82 2.52
C ARG A 465 -36.38 -17.20 3.71
N GLY A 466 -36.64 -18.33 4.35
CA GLY A 466 -35.97 -18.80 5.55
C GLY A 466 -36.20 -20.29 5.81
N GLN A 467 -35.15 -20.97 6.28
CA GLN A 467 -35.04 -22.44 6.27
C GLN A 467 -35.69 -23.07 7.51
N THR A 468 -36.34 -24.23 7.33
CA THR A 468 -36.89 -25.05 8.42
C THR A 468 -35.82 -25.99 8.97
N ILE A 469 -35.65 -26.02 10.30
CA ILE A 469 -34.73 -26.91 11.01
C ILE A 469 -35.41 -27.52 12.25
N THR A 470 -34.98 -28.71 12.68
CA THR A 470 -35.53 -29.40 13.86
C THR A 470 -34.51 -29.42 14.99
N GLU A 471 -34.82 -28.82 16.13
CA GLU A 471 -33.92 -28.75 17.29
C GLU A 471 -34.64 -29.20 18.57
N LEU A 472 -33.97 -29.99 19.40
CA LEU A 472 -34.51 -30.61 20.63
C LEU A 472 -35.88 -31.32 20.47
N GLY A 473 -36.20 -31.78 19.26
CA GLY A 473 -37.46 -32.47 18.93
C GLY A 473 -38.62 -31.57 18.53
N LYS A 474 -38.37 -30.31 18.14
CA LYS A 474 -39.37 -29.41 17.54
C LYS A 474 -38.82 -28.69 16.31
N GLU A 475 -39.67 -28.45 15.33
CA GLU A 475 -39.33 -27.65 14.15
C GLU A 475 -39.40 -26.15 14.45
N LEU A 476 -38.45 -25.42 13.89
CA LEU A 476 -38.30 -23.97 13.95
C LEU A 476 -37.96 -23.44 12.55
N ASN A 477 -38.50 -22.28 12.19
CA ASN A 477 -38.21 -21.61 10.92
C ASN A 477 -37.36 -20.36 11.19
N GLN A 478 -36.23 -20.23 10.51
CA GLN A 478 -35.22 -19.20 10.79
C GLN A 478 -35.15 -18.13 9.69
N PHE A 479 -35.14 -16.85 10.09
CA PHE A 479 -35.18 -15.67 9.20
C PHE A 479 -34.22 -14.58 9.70
N TYR A 480 -33.65 -13.78 8.79
CA TYR A 480 -32.69 -12.71 9.11
C TYR A 480 -32.88 -11.47 8.22
N GLY A 481 -32.45 -10.29 8.72
CA GLY A 481 -32.27 -9.05 7.92
C GLY A 481 -33.12 -7.84 8.34
N ILE A 482 -32.55 -6.90 9.12
CA ILE A 482 -33.12 -5.57 9.45
C ILE A 482 -31.94 -4.54 9.56
N PRO A 483 -31.87 -3.37 8.84
CA PRO A 483 -30.56 -2.81 8.34
C PRO A 483 -30.13 -1.34 8.65
N PHE A 484 -28.86 -0.94 8.29
CA PHE A 484 -28.23 0.44 8.13
C PHE A 484 -26.73 0.39 7.59
N ALA A 485 -25.89 1.49 7.59
CA ALA A 485 -24.46 1.60 7.06
C ALA A 485 -23.45 2.52 7.88
N GLU A 486 -22.12 2.69 7.53
CA GLU A 486 -21.29 3.91 7.94
C GLU A 486 -19.68 4.09 8.07
N PRO A 487 -18.68 3.19 7.76
CA PRO A 487 -17.18 3.39 8.02
C PRO A 487 -16.14 3.99 6.93
N PRO A 488 -14.77 4.09 7.18
CA PRO A 488 -13.70 4.84 6.38
C PRO A 488 -12.27 4.16 6.11
N VAL A 489 -11.15 4.92 5.79
CA VAL A 489 -9.88 4.53 5.02
C VAL A 489 -8.45 5.11 5.44
N GLY A 490 -7.26 4.57 4.94
CA GLY A 490 -5.97 5.29 4.52
C GLY A 490 -4.53 5.05 5.16
N ALA A 491 -3.39 4.98 4.38
CA ALA A 491 -1.92 4.89 4.80
C ALA A 491 -0.68 5.16 3.79
N LEU A 492 0.20 4.19 3.33
CA LEU A 492 1.46 4.40 2.46
C LEU A 492 1.75 3.40 1.31
N ARG A 493 2.63 3.75 0.35
CA ARG A 493 2.76 3.17 -1.01
C ARG A 493 3.84 2.13 -1.27
N LEU A 494 3.40 0.98 -1.76
CA LEU A 494 4.16 -0.06 -2.45
C LEU A 494 3.99 0.09 -3.96
N GLY A 495 4.28 -0.97 -4.71
CA GLY A 495 4.16 -0.94 -6.15
C GLY A 495 5.19 0.01 -6.75
N SER A 496 5.24 0.22 -8.05
CA SER A 496 5.90 1.40 -8.58
C SER A 496 5.22 2.73 -8.10
N LEU A 497 4.11 2.74 -7.32
CA LEU A 497 3.65 3.93 -6.57
C LEU A 497 4.73 4.31 -5.57
N GLY A 498 5.53 3.31 -5.19
CA GLY A 498 6.68 3.44 -4.32
C GLY A 498 8.03 3.46 -5.03
N PHE A 499 8.13 3.34 -6.36
CA PHE A 499 9.43 3.08 -7.02
C PHE A 499 9.69 3.81 -8.32
N LEU A 500 8.69 4.52 -8.82
CA LEU A 500 8.71 5.10 -10.13
C LEU A 500 9.26 6.53 -10.12
N TYR A 501 9.49 7.01 -11.34
CA TYR A 501 10.20 8.21 -11.67
C TYR A 501 9.50 8.92 -12.84
N GLY A 502 8.58 9.86 -12.56
CA GLY A 502 7.89 10.62 -13.60
C GLY A 502 8.81 11.63 -14.33
N GLY A 503 9.91 12.02 -13.69
CA GLY A 503 11.00 12.80 -14.26
C GLY A 503 11.95 13.36 -13.20
N ASP A 504 12.81 14.29 -13.60
CA ASP A 504 13.60 15.12 -12.66
C ASP A 504 12.74 16.23 -11.98
N ASP A 505 11.44 15.99 -11.79
CA ASP A 505 10.56 16.89 -11.04
C ASP A 505 10.59 16.62 -9.53
N GLU A 506 10.12 17.59 -8.76
CA GLU A 506 10.16 17.55 -7.30
C GLU A 506 9.02 16.76 -6.66
N GLU A 507 8.02 16.31 -7.42
CA GLU A 507 6.90 15.52 -6.90
C GLU A 507 7.15 14.02 -7.01
N THR A 508 7.70 13.53 -8.13
CA THR A 508 7.85 12.10 -8.49
C THR A 508 9.32 11.58 -8.55
N PRO A 509 10.17 11.82 -7.54
CA PRO A 509 11.63 11.77 -7.66
C PRO A 509 12.29 10.38 -7.67
N GLY A 510 11.55 9.27 -7.84
CA GLY A 510 12.07 7.93 -7.59
C GLY A 510 11.85 7.45 -6.15
N ASN A 511 11.75 6.12 -5.97
CA ASN A 511 11.80 5.48 -4.64
C ASN A 511 10.73 5.93 -3.62
N LEU A 512 9.57 6.43 -4.08
CA LEU A 512 8.47 6.95 -3.25
C LEU A 512 8.10 6.10 -2.02
N GLY A 513 8.16 4.77 -2.08
CA GLY A 513 7.77 3.85 -1.01
C GLY A 513 8.90 3.62 0.01
N LEU A 514 10.13 3.89 -0.40
CA LEU A 514 11.27 4.02 0.52
C LEU A 514 11.30 5.41 1.15
N LEU A 515 10.83 6.45 0.44
CA LEU A 515 10.53 7.76 1.02
C LEU A 515 9.36 7.69 2.00
N ASP A 516 8.38 6.82 1.77
CA ASP A 516 7.29 6.57 2.71
C ASP A 516 7.78 5.83 3.96
N GLN A 517 8.68 4.84 3.84
CA GLN A 517 9.38 4.25 5.00
C GLN A 517 10.14 5.30 5.81
N LEU A 518 10.81 6.21 5.11
CA LEU A 518 11.54 7.32 5.71
C LEU A 518 10.59 8.23 6.50
N GLU A 519 9.40 8.54 5.97
CA GLU A 519 8.42 9.38 6.66
C GLU A 519 7.84 8.70 7.91
N GLY A 520 7.48 7.42 7.81
CA GLY A 520 7.08 6.62 8.97
C GLY A 520 8.18 6.56 10.04
N LEU A 521 9.44 6.46 9.64
CA LEU A 521 10.58 6.43 10.57
C LEU A 521 10.85 7.80 11.23
N LYS A 522 10.61 8.93 10.53
CA LYS A 522 10.58 10.27 11.16
C LYS A 522 9.47 10.34 12.20
N TRP A 523 8.25 9.93 11.84
CA TRP A 523 7.10 9.96 12.75
C TRP A 523 7.37 9.15 14.02
N VAL A 524 7.98 7.96 13.90
CA VAL A 524 8.43 7.14 15.04
C VAL A 524 9.48 7.90 15.87
N ARG A 525 10.53 8.47 15.24
CA ARG A 525 11.57 9.22 15.97
C ARG A 525 11.04 10.44 16.72
N GLU A 526 10.02 11.10 16.18
CA GLU A 526 9.32 12.20 16.84
C GLU A 526 8.45 11.71 18.01
N ASN A 527 7.61 10.70 17.80
CA ASN A 527 6.51 10.39 18.71
C ASN A 527 6.76 9.22 19.67
N ILE A 528 7.73 8.32 19.43
CA ILE A 528 7.87 7.05 20.21
C ILE A 528 8.05 7.26 21.73
N HIS A 529 8.57 8.41 22.14
CA HIS A 529 8.73 8.79 23.55
C HIS A 529 7.39 9.00 24.27
N LEU A 530 6.33 9.37 23.55
CA LEU A 530 4.95 9.49 24.08
C LEU A 530 4.33 8.11 24.38
N PHE A 531 4.91 7.05 23.81
CA PHE A 531 4.52 5.65 24.00
C PHE A 531 5.52 4.90 24.89
N GLY A 532 6.44 5.60 25.56
CA GLY A 532 7.41 5.05 26.50
C GLY A 532 8.70 4.47 25.88
N GLY A 533 8.90 4.59 24.57
CA GLY A 533 10.11 4.11 23.90
C GLY A 533 11.22 5.17 23.77
N ASP A 534 12.46 4.71 23.62
CA ASP A 534 13.63 5.58 23.49
C ASP A 534 13.94 5.89 22.01
N LYS A 535 13.70 7.15 21.61
CA LYS A 535 13.91 7.63 20.24
C LYS A 535 15.36 7.50 19.74
N ASP A 536 16.33 7.43 20.64
CA ASP A 536 17.76 7.37 20.31
C ASP A 536 18.33 5.93 20.42
N LYS A 537 17.46 4.92 20.65
CA LYS A 537 17.80 3.47 20.59
C LYS A 537 17.03 2.69 19.51
N ILE A 538 16.36 3.38 18.58
CA ILE A 538 15.61 2.78 17.47
C ILE A 538 16.49 1.77 16.70
N THR A 539 15.95 0.58 16.48
CA THR A 539 16.62 -0.55 15.80
C THR A 539 15.74 -1.01 14.64
N ILE A 540 16.19 -0.89 13.38
CA ILE A 540 15.31 -1.08 12.20
C ILE A 540 15.27 -2.53 11.71
N PHE A 541 14.03 -3.06 11.58
CA PHE A 541 13.77 -4.50 11.71
C PHE A 541 12.48 -5.01 10.88
N GLY A 542 12.50 -6.21 10.19
CA GLY A 542 11.75 -6.98 9.09
C GLY A 542 12.47 -8.33 8.59
N GLU A 543 12.62 -8.88 7.37
CA GLU A 543 13.72 -9.87 6.95
C GLU A 543 14.39 -9.51 5.59
N SER A 544 15.48 -9.95 5.00
CA SER A 544 15.53 -10.01 3.50
C SER A 544 15.16 -8.72 2.54
N ALA A 545 13.98 -8.09 2.39
CA ALA A 545 13.50 -7.09 1.35
C ALA A 545 13.57 -5.67 1.84
N GLY A 546 12.94 -5.42 2.97
CA GLY A 546 13.19 -4.24 3.77
C GLY A 546 14.57 -4.33 4.41
N SER A 547 15.50 -5.01 3.74
CA SER A 547 16.83 -5.48 4.10
C SER A 547 17.82 -5.32 2.98
N ILE A 548 17.35 -5.38 1.73
CA ILE A 548 17.50 -4.22 0.84
C ILE A 548 17.19 -2.98 1.61
N SER A 549 15.96 -2.71 2.06
CA SER A 549 15.66 -1.44 2.72
C SER A 549 16.38 -1.21 4.04
N VAL A 550 16.82 -2.17 4.86
CA VAL A 550 17.79 -1.86 5.93
C VAL A 550 19.12 -1.52 5.31
N SER A 551 19.67 -2.35 4.42
CA SER A 551 20.96 -1.98 3.80
C SER A 551 20.86 -0.68 2.99
N ALA A 552 19.69 -0.30 2.47
CA ALA A 552 19.43 0.92 1.72
C ALA A 552 19.09 2.09 2.62
N LEU A 553 18.48 1.90 3.81
CA LEU A 553 18.39 2.92 4.87
C LEU A 553 19.76 3.12 5.53
N VAL A 554 20.60 2.09 5.63
CA VAL A 554 22.00 2.15 6.04
C VAL A 554 22.83 2.87 4.97
N LEU A 555 22.56 2.67 3.68
CA LEU A 555 23.20 3.40 2.57
C LEU A 555 22.58 4.79 2.31
N SER A 556 21.36 5.06 2.76
CA SER A 556 20.64 6.29 2.43
C SER A 556 21.10 7.45 3.30
N PRO A 557 21.49 8.60 2.71
CA PRO A 557 21.81 9.80 3.48
C PRO A 557 20.58 10.40 4.16
N LEU A 558 19.37 10.13 3.65
CA LEU A 558 18.13 10.69 4.21
C LEU A 558 17.75 10.04 5.55
N ALA A 559 18.08 8.77 5.74
CA ALA A 559 17.75 8.02 6.96
C ALA A 559 18.79 8.22 8.09
N LYS A 560 19.78 9.08 7.87
CA LYS A 560 20.89 9.32 8.81
C LYS A 560 20.39 9.81 10.17
N GLY A 561 20.84 9.15 11.23
CA GLY A 561 20.47 9.48 12.61
C GLY A 561 18.99 9.21 12.96
N LEU A 562 18.22 8.53 12.10
CA LEU A 562 16.86 8.10 12.41
C LEU A 562 16.82 6.78 13.20
N PHE A 563 17.90 6.00 13.18
CA PHE A 563 18.05 4.73 13.87
C PHE A 563 19.51 4.54 14.33
N ALA A 564 19.69 3.81 15.44
CA ALA A 564 21.00 3.56 16.04
C ALA A 564 21.56 2.18 15.66
N ARG A 565 20.69 1.23 15.28
CA ARG A 565 21.08 -0.17 14.99
C ARG A 565 20.28 -0.77 13.85
N ALA A 566 20.91 -1.71 13.18
CA ALA A 566 20.32 -2.53 12.14
C ALA A 566 20.55 -4.00 12.50
N ILE A 567 19.58 -4.85 12.22
CA ILE A 567 19.82 -6.28 12.21
C ILE A 567 19.76 -6.75 10.75
N LEU A 568 20.78 -7.52 10.34
CA LEU A 568 21.07 -7.91 8.97
C LEU A 568 20.94 -9.40 8.69
N GLU A 569 19.77 -9.92 9.03
CA GLU A 569 19.10 -11.10 8.44
C GLU A 569 19.43 -11.28 6.95
N SER A 570 19.28 -12.46 6.38
CA SER A 570 19.89 -12.74 5.07
C SER A 570 19.66 -11.68 3.99
N GLY A 571 20.80 -11.27 3.41
CA GLY A 571 21.13 -10.64 2.13
C GLY A 571 20.89 -9.14 1.96
N ALA A 572 21.68 -8.49 1.11
CA ALA A 572 21.93 -7.05 1.21
C ALA A 572 22.05 -6.34 -0.14
N GLN A 573 22.08 -5.01 -0.14
CA GLN A 573 22.54 -4.22 -1.28
C GLN A 573 24.03 -4.47 -1.53
N LEU A 574 24.38 -5.52 -2.31
CA LEU A 574 25.75 -5.77 -2.77
C LEU A 574 25.80 -6.70 -4.01
N TYR A 575 25.08 -6.36 -5.08
CA TYR A 575 24.92 -7.24 -6.25
C TYR A 575 25.98 -7.11 -7.34
N ASN A 576 25.96 -8.07 -8.26
CA ASN A 576 26.83 -8.07 -9.42
C ASN A 576 26.51 -6.87 -10.33
N ARG A 577 27.52 -6.32 -11.00
CA ARG A 577 27.48 -4.97 -11.58
C ARG A 577 26.45 -4.78 -12.70
N LYS A 578 26.00 -5.87 -13.34
CA LYS A 578 25.03 -5.86 -14.45
C LYS A 578 23.59 -5.53 -14.02
N GLU A 579 23.28 -5.49 -12.72
CA GLU A 579 21.89 -5.39 -12.20
C GLU A 579 21.44 -3.99 -11.74
N THR A 580 22.21 -2.92 -12.03
CA THR A 580 21.93 -1.56 -11.52
C THR A 580 20.74 -0.90 -12.23
N HIS A 581 19.80 -0.32 -11.46
CA HIS A 581 18.68 0.49 -11.96
C HIS A 581 19.07 1.96 -12.07
N THR A 582 18.98 2.54 -13.27
CA THR A 582 19.32 3.94 -13.55
C THR A 582 18.09 4.78 -13.91
N LYS A 583 18.17 6.11 -13.70
CA LYS A 583 17.09 7.06 -14.07
C LYS A 583 16.65 6.99 -15.54
N VAL A 584 17.54 6.60 -16.46
CA VAL A 584 17.23 6.46 -17.89
C VAL A 584 16.46 5.18 -18.18
N GLN A 585 16.79 4.09 -17.46
CA GLN A 585 15.98 2.86 -17.50
C GLN A 585 14.61 3.13 -16.91
N ALA A 586 14.56 3.70 -15.70
CA ALA A 586 13.33 4.14 -15.05
C ALA A 586 12.47 4.93 -16.04
N LEU A 587 12.89 6.12 -16.49
CA LEU A 587 12.12 6.99 -17.41
C LEU A 587 11.89 6.43 -18.83
N ALA A 588 12.24 5.16 -19.13
CA ALA A 588 12.03 4.52 -20.43
C ALA A 588 11.18 3.26 -20.33
N GLU A 589 11.57 2.32 -19.46
CA GLU A 589 10.72 1.25 -18.92
C GLU A 589 9.37 1.82 -18.48
N ALA A 590 9.47 3.01 -17.88
CA ALA A 590 8.37 3.70 -17.33
C ALA A 590 7.75 4.65 -18.39
N LYS A 591 8.42 5.38 -19.30
CA LYS A 591 7.68 6.22 -20.30
C LYS A 591 6.73 5.44 -21.23
N GLU A 592 6.88 4.12 -21.24
CA GLU A 592 5.82 3.19 -21.60
C GLU A 592 4.58 3.15 -20.67
N MET A 593 4.28 4.10 -19.76
CA MET A 593 2.93 4.35 -19.19
C MET A 593 2.32 5.64 -19.70
N GLY A 594 3.12 6.45 -20.37
CA GLY A 594 2.66 6.96 -21.64
C GLY A 594 2.22 5.79 -22.53
N LYS A 595 3.12 4.89 -22.96
CA LYS A 595 2.90 4.08 -24.18
C LYS A 595 2.21 2.72 -24.18
N HIS A 596 2.31 1.97 -23.10
CA HIS A 596 1.38 0.90 -22.71
C HIS A 596 -0.21 1.07 -22.24
N PHE A 597 -1.53 2.68 -21.11
CA PHE A 597 -1.59 4.11 -20.56
C PHE A 597 -2.33 5.23 -21.40
N LYS A 598 -3.52 5.84 -21.14
CA LYS A 598 -4.23 6.90 -21.97
C LYS A 598 -3.71 8.29 -21.81
N CYS A 599 -2.41 8.44 -21.83
CA CYS A 599 -1.68 9.60 -21.43
C CYS A 599 -0.65 9.99 -22.52
N THR A 600 -1.13 10.33 -23.74
CA THR A 600 -0.28 10.62 -24.92
C THR A 600 0.54 11.84 -24.65
N ASP A 601 -0.19 12.82 -24.13
CA ASP A 601 0.18 14.19 -24.19
C ASP A 601 1.38 14.36 -23.26
N ASP A 602 2.57 14.60 -23.83
CA ASP A 602 3.82 14.67 -23.08
C ASP A 602 3.83 15.76 -21.98
N LYS A 603 2.73 16.52 -21.81
CA LYS A 603 2.45 17.43 -20.72
C LYS A 603 1.39 16.89 -19.76
N THR A 604 0.21 16.51 -20.26
CA THR A 604 -0.87 16.01 -19.38
C THR A 604 -0.74 14.54 -19.01
N TRP A 605 0.29 13.84 -19.49
CA TRP A 605 0.40 12.40 -19.29
C TRP A 605 0.40 12.06 -17.78
N LEU A 606 1.25 12.66 -16.93
CA LEU A 606 1.24 12.42 -15.47
C LEU A 606 -0.10 12.81 -14.78
N ASP A 607 -0.85 13.79 -15.31
CA ASP A 607 -2.16 14.22 -14.77
C ASP A 607 -3.36 13.43 -15.31
N CYS A 608 -3.23 12.85 -16.49
CA CYS A 608 -4.04 11.74 -16.96
C CYS A 608 -3.85 10.60 -15.96
N LEU A 609 -2.60 10.16 -15.86
CA LEU A 609 -2.06 9.20 -14.92
C LEU A 609 -2.58 9.42 -13.48
N ARG A 610 -2.91 10.65 -13.09
CA ARG A 610 -3.58 10.92 -11.82
C ARG A 610 -4.98 10.33 -11.51
N LYS A 611 -5.67 9.59 -12.40
CA LYS A 611 -7.14 9.31 -12.22
C LYS A 611 -7.74 7.89 -12.40
N VAL A 612 -7.02 6.76 -12.41
CA VAL A 612 -7.73 5.43 -12.41
C VAL A 612 -8.08 5.05 -10.97
N ASP A 613 -8.98 4.07 -10.84
CA ASP A 613 -8.92 3.07 -9.78
C ASP A 613 -7.47 2.68 -9.46
N ALA A 614 -7.04 3.01 -8.26
CA ALA A 614 -5.70 2.67 -7.84
C ALA A 614 -5.50 1.19 -7.53
N ASN A 615 -5.74 0.24 -8.45
CA ASN A 615 -5.19 -1.13 -8.48
C ASN A 615 -5.42 -1.84 -9.81
N GLU A 616 -6.34 -1.37 -10.65
CA GLU A 616 -6.07 -1.32 -12.08
C GLU A 616 -4.60 -0.95 -12.22
N ILE A 617 -4.29 0.22 -11.76
CA ILE A 617 -2.98 0.71 -11.45
C ILE A 617 -1.96 -0.41 -11.06
N PHE A 618 -2.30 -1.41 -10.27
CA PHE A 618 -1.40 -2.40 -9.69
C PHE A 618 -1.15 -3.73 -10.44
N GLY A 619 -0.97 -3.74 -11.76
CA GLY A 619 -0.52 -4.92 -12.53
C GLY A 619 0.76 -4.77 -13.40
N TYR A 620 1.56 -3.69 -13.26
CA TYR A 620 2.86 -3.47 -13.93
C TYR A 620 3.81 -4.68 -13.75
N ILE A 621 4.86 -4.89 -14.59
CA ILE A 621 5.96 -5.88 -14.41
C ILE A 621 7.33 -5.59 -15.11
N GLN A 622 7.47 -4.76 -16.16
CA GLN A 622 8.78 -4.43 -16.79
C GLN A 622 9.31 -3.06 -16.31
N ILE A 623 10.37 -3.09 -15.49
CA ILE A 623 11.16 -1.93 -15.01
C ILE A 623 12.47 -2.49 -14.42
N ASN A 624 13.22 -1.73 -13.62
CA ASN A 624 14.06 -2.28 -12.56
C ASN A 624 13.56 -1.83 -11.15
N LEU A 625 13.79 -2.65 -10.12
CA LEU A 625 13.29 -2.49 -8.73
C LEU A 625 14.45 -2.46 -7.73
N ARG A 626 15.68 -2.47 -8.23
CA ARG A 626 16.77 -2.03 -7.38
C ARG A 626 16.45 -0.57 -7.03
N PRO A 627 16.50 -0.17 -5.74
CA PRO A 627 16.28 1.22 -5.35
C PRO A 627 16.99 2.16 -6.32
N LEU A 628 16.22 3.02 -6.98
CA LEU A 628 16.63 3.77 -8.15
C LEU A 628 17.87 4.60 -7.82
N VAL A 629 18.98 4.30 -8.49
CA VAL A 629 20.28 4.88 -8.18
C VAL A 629 20.41 6.24 -8.88
N GLY A 630 20.99 7.21 -8.16
CA GLY A 630 21.04 8.61 -8.58
C GLY A 630 19.83 9.44 -8.11
N THR A 631 19.09 8.95 -7.11
CA THR A 631 18.01 9.70 -6.42
C THR A 631 18.52 10.29 -5.11
N ALA A 632 17.77 11.23 -4.52
CA ALA A 632 18.08 11.74 -3.18
C ALA A 632 18.04 10.62 -2.11
N TYR A 633 17.20 9.60 -2.30
CA TYR A 633 17.11 8.46 -1.39
C TYR A 633 18.31 7.51 -1.51
N MET A 634 18.72 7.14 -2.73
CA MET A 634 19.88 6.28 -3.00
C MET A 634 20.76 6.91 -4.10
N PRO A 635 21.72 7.78 -3.75
CA PRO A 635 22.51 8.52 -4.73
C PRO A 635 23.65 7.71 -5.36
N LEU A 636 24.06 6.60 -4.74
CA LEU A 636 25.17 5.73 -5.15
C LEU A 636 24.75 4.26 -5.11
N THR A 637 25.43 3.40 -5.89
CA THR A 637 25.36 1.96 -5.63
C THR A 637 26.05 1.63 -4.30
N ALA A 638 25.74 0.46 -3.73
CA ALA A 638 26.39 0.03 -2.49
C ALA A 638 27.91 -0.17 -2.63
N GLN A 639 28.39 -0.62 -3.80
CA GLN A 639 29.83 -0.79 -4.05
C GLN A 639 30.56 0.57 -3.97
N GLU A 640 29.95 1.62 -4.50
CA GLU A 640 30.49 2.99 -4.45
C GLU A 640 30.35 3.60 -3.05
N ALA A 641 29.19 3.47 -2.42
CA ALA A 641 28.93 3.98 -1.08
C ALA A 641 29.86 3.38 -0.01
N PHE A 642 30.20 2.08 -0.08
CA PHE A 642 31.23 1.50 0.77
C PHE A 642 32.63 2.01 0.43
N LYS A 643 33.01 2.00 -0.86
CA LYS A 643 34.31 2.49 -1.35
C LYS A 643 34.58 3.96 -0.98
N GLU A 644 33.53 4.77 -0.88
CA GLU A 644 33.60 6.20 -0.53
C GLU A 644 33.26 6.49 0.94
N GLY A 645 32.90 5.48 1.75
CA GLY A 645 32.47 5.65 3.14
C GLY A 645 31.14 6.43 3.30
N LYS A 646 30.36 6.58 2.23
CA LYS A 646 29.12 7.37 2.16
C LYS A 646 27.90 6.53 2.52
N TYR A 647 27.86 6.08 3.78
CA TYR A 647 26.73 5.38 4.38
C TYR A 647 26.63 5.70 5.88
N ASN A 648 25.60 5.23 6.56
CA ASN A 648 25.39 5.38 8.00
C ASN A 648 26.32 4.42 8.76
N THR A 649 27.57 4.88 8.97
CA THR A 649 28.68 4.17 9.62
C THR A 649 28.51 4.00 11.13
N ASP A 650 27.58 4.75 11.72
CA ASP A 650 27.27 4.85 13.15
C ASP A 650 26.21 3.85 13.63
N VAL A 651 25.97 2.79 12.86
CA VAL A 651 24.96 1.77 13.09
C VAL A 651 25.60 0.48 13.62
N ASP A 652 25.15 -0.03 14.78
CA ASP A 652 25.52 -1.41 15.21
C ASP A 652 24.81 -2.45 14.32
N LEU A 653 25.44 -3.61 14.13
CA LEU A 653 25.03 -4.64 13.19
C LEU A 653 25.02 -6.05 13.81
N ILE A 654 23.88 -6.73 13.83
CA ILE A 654 23.87 -8.20 13.66
C ILE A 654 23.77 -8.47 12.17
N ALA A 655 24.31 -9.57 11.67
CA ALA A 655 24.07 -10.08 10.33
C ALA A 655 23.95 -11.61 10.34
N GLY A 656 23.07 -12.16 9.50
CA GLY A 656 22.69 -13.57 9.49
C GLY A 656 22.70 -14.17 8.10
N VAL A 657 23.29 -15.35 7.99
CA VAL A 657 23.14 -16.33 6.91
C VAL A 657 23.06 -17.69 7.57
N VAL A 658 23.00 -18.76 6.80
CA VAL A 658 22.90 -20.13 7.33
C VAL A 658 23.60 -21.17 6.47
N ARG A 659 23.40 -22.45 6.81
CA ARG A 659 23.92 -23.55 6.01
C ARG A 659 23.41 -23.68 4.56
N ASN A 660 22.15 -23.95 4.23
CA ASN A 660 21.77 -24.50 2.89
C ASN A 660 21.11 -23.53 1.89
N GLU A 661 21.25 -22.22 2.09
CA GLU A 661 20.68 -21.07 1.34
C GLU A 661 19.98 -21.33 -0.01
N GLY A 662 20.57 -21.99 -1.01
CA GLY A 662 19.94 -22.10 -2.33
C GLY A 662 18.83 -23.13 -2.52
N SER A 663 18.37 -23.86 -1.50
CA SER A 663 17.64 -25.11 -1.77
C SER A 663 16.22 -24.97 -2.32
N LEU A 664 15.30 -24.20 -1.69
CA LEU A 664 14.08 -23.83 -2.45
C LEU A 664 14.45 -22.93 -3.64
N LEU A 665 15.51 -22.19 -3.46
CA LEU A 665 15.81 -20.99 -4.19
C LEU A 665 16.19 -21.26 -5.64
N ALA A 666 16.79 -22.42 -5.83
CA ALA A 666 16.81 -23.18 -7.05
C ALA A 666 15.39 -23.27 -7.64
N PRO A 667 15.16 -22.86 -8.90
CA PRO A 667 14.06 -23.45 -9.64
C PRO A 667 14.29 -24.94 -9.62
N GLN A 668 13.26 -25.68 -9.20
CA GLN A 668 13.42 -27.09 -8.96
C GLN A 668 13.56 -27.85 -10.28
N ILE A 669 14.20 -29.01 -10.22
CA ILE A 669 14.69 -29.75 -11.39
C ILE A 669 13.92 -31.06 -11.53
N LYS A 670 13.31 -31.26 -12.70
CA LYS A 670 12.66 -32.52 -13.09
C LYS A 670 13.61 -33.72 -13.03
N GLY A 671 13.15 -34.78 -12.38
CA GLY A 671 13.69 -36.11 -12.57
C GLY A 671 14.90 -36.43 -11.69
N ASN A 672 15.86 -37.11 -12.31
CA ASN A 672 17.13 -37.47 -11.70
C ASN A 672 18.17 -36.45 -12.17
N ILE A 673 18.64 -35.58 -11.28
CA ILE A 673 19.66 -34.58 -11.60
C ILE A 673 21.01 -35.26 -11.87
N THR A 674 21.28 -35.53 -13.14
CA THR A 674 22.60 -35.94 -13.63
C THR A 674 23.55 -34.73 -13.73
N GLU A 675 24.83 -34.98 -14.01
CA GLU A 675 25.82 -33.94 -14.29
C GLU A 675 25.38 -32.99 -15.42
N GLU A 676 24.78 -33.54 -16.48
CA GLU A 676 24.26 -32.76 -17.62
C GLU A 676 23.08 -31.86 -17.21
N VAL A 677 22.17 -32.38 -16.38
CA VAL A 677 21.02 -31.62 -15.87
C VAL A 677 21.50 -30.51 -14.90
N PHE A 678 22.47 -30.81 -14.03
CA PHE A 678 23.12 -29.83 -13.17
C PHE A 678 23.75 -28.70 -14.02
N ILE A 679 24.56 -29.05 -15.03
CA ILE A 679 25.18 -28.12 -15.97
C ILE A 679 24.12 -27.23 -16.65
N ASN A 680 23.01 -27.82 -17.11
CA ASN A 680 21.96 -27.09 -17.81
C ASN A 680 21.22 -26.11 -16.89
N ALA A 681 20.94 -26.48 -15.64
CA ALA A 681 20.25 -25.61 -14.68
C ALA A 681 21.07 -24.38 -14.22
N ILE A 682 22.41 -24.46 -14.30
CA ILE A 682 23.31 -23.38 -13.89
C ILE A 682 23.81 -22.48 -15.03
N LYS A 683 23.75 -22.91 -16.29
CA LYS A 683 24.26 -22.17 -17.47
C LYS A 683 23.83 -20.69 -17.53
N GLY A 684 22.56 -20.39 -17.24
CA GLY A 684 22.05 -19.01 -17.20
C GLY A 684 22.41 -18.21 -15.93
N ARG A 685 22.88 -18.88 -14.86
CA ARG A 685 23.11 -18.27 -13.53
C ARG A 685 24.56 -17.98 -13.22
N ILE A 686 25.48 -18.78 -13.77
CA ILE A 686 26.93 -18.56 -13.60
C ILE A 686 27.44 -17.41 -14.48
N GLY A 687 26.70 -17.05 -15.53
CA GLY A 687 27.04 -15.92 -16.40
C GLY A 687 28.43 -16.06 -17.02
N ASP A 688 29.33 -15.14 -16.70
CA ASP A 688 30.70 -15.11 -17.24
C ASP A 688 31.71 -15.96 -16.42
N MET A 689 31.25 -16.76 -15.43
CA MET A 689 32.13 -17.60 -14.60
C MET A 689 32.59 -18.88 -15.33
N ASP A 690 33.78 -19.38 -15.00
CA ASP A 690 34.33 -20.61 -15.57
C ASP A 690 33.55 -21.85 -15.11
N LEU A 691 32.86 -22.50 -16.05
CA LEU A 691 32.06 -23.70 -15.79
C LEU A 691 32.90 -24.86 -15.25
N GLY A 692 34.16 -25.01 -15.68
CA GLY A 692 35.06 -26.06 -15.20
C GLY A 692 35.40 -25.90 -13.72
N GLN A 693 35.67 -24.66 -13.29
CA GLN A 693 35.89 -24.34 -11.87
C GLN A 693 34.63 -24.52 -11.03
N VAL A 694 33.46 -24.15 -11.55
CA VAL A 694 32.18 -24.35 -10.86
C VAL A 694 31.90 -25.85 -10.67
N LEU A 695 32.04 -26.66 -11.73
CA LEU A 695 31.89 -28.12 -11.62
C LEU A 695 32.92 -28.73 -10.65
N ALA A 696 34.19 -28.33 -10.76
CA ALA A 696 35.26 -28.82 -9.89
C ALA A 696 35.10 -28.41 -8.40
N TYR A 697 34.37 -27.33 -8.09
CA TYR A 697 34.09 -26.94 -6.70
C TYR A 697 32.86 -27.65 -6.14
N TYR A 698 31.74 -27.64 -6.87
CA TYR A 698 30.46 -28.13 -6.38
C TYR A 698 30.26 -29.65 -6.56
N LEU A 699 30.91 -30.28 -7.54
CA LEU A 699 30.75 -31.72 -7.84
C LEU A 699 31.90 -32.62 -7.36
N LYS A 700 32.93 -32.07 -6.70
CA LYS A 700 34.16 -32.81 -6.32
C LYS A 700 33.95 -34.12 -5.54
N ASP A 701 32.92 -34.19 -4.70
CA ASP A 701 32.59 -35.36 -3.88
C ASP A 701 31.35 -36.12 -4.42
N VAL A 702 30.76 -35.65 -5.53
CA VAL A 702 29.54 -36.17 -6.13
C VAL A 702 29.88 -37.35 -7.04
N LYS A 703 29.29 -38.52 -6.78
CA LYS A 703 29.50 -39.71 -7.60
C LYS A 703 28.59 -39.67 -8.83
N LYS A 704 29.00 -40.34 -9.90
CA LYS A 704 28.12 -40.59 -11.03
C LYS A 704 26.85 -41.33 -10.54
N ASP A 705 25.70 -40.87 -11.02
CA ASP A 705 24.36 -41.36 -10.68
C ASP A 705 23.93 -41.16 -9.20
N ASP A 706 24.66 -40.34 -8.42
CA ASP A 706 24.29 -39.91 -7.06
C ASP A 706 23.43 -38.63 -7.10
N TYR A 707 22.17 -38.79 -7.47
CA TYR A 707 21.21 -37.70 -7.68
C TYR A 707 20.88 -36.90 -6.39
N ALA A 708 21.23 -37.42 -5.21
CA ALA A 708 21.11 -36.69 -3.96
C ALA A 708 22.26 -35.69 -3.82
N ALA A 709 23.51 -36.14 -4.01
CA ALA A 709 24.68 -35.28 -3.95
C ALA A 709 24.68 -34.19 -5.05
N TYR A 710 24.22 -34.49 -6.26
CA TYR A 710 23.98 -33.48 -7.31
C TYR A 710 22.96 -32.41 -6.89
N ARG A 711 21.86 -32.81 -6.23
CA ARG A 711 20.83 -31.89 -5.74
C ARG A 711 21.40 -30.93 -4.67
N TRP A 712 22.18 -31.45 -3.71
CA TRP A 712 22.86 -30.62 -2.71
C TRP A 712 23.87 -29.63 -3.30
N ALA A 713 24.65 -30.06 -4.29
CA ALA A 713 25.59 -29.20 -5.01
C ALA A 713 24.90 -28.01 -5.67
N TYR A 714 23.73 -28.23 -6.28
CA TYR A 714 22.94 -27.19 -6.93
C TYR A 714 22.38 -26.20 -5.89
N TYR A 715 21.89 -26.74 -4.77
CA TYR A 715 21.35 -25.96 -3.68
C TYR A 715 22.39 -25.13 -2.92
N ASP A 716 23.62 -25.58 -2.69
CA ASP A 716 24.63 -24.67 -2.14
C ASP A 716 24.99 -23.56 -3.16
N LEU A 717 25.09 -23.86 -4.45
CA LEU A 717 25.43 -22.87 -5.50
C LEU A 717 24.43 -21.71 -5.60
N ILE A 718 23.12 -21.98 -5.53
CA ILE A 718 22.11 -20.91 -5.66
C ILE A 718 22.12 -19.99 -4.43
N GLY A 719 22.41 -20.51 -3.24
CA GLY A 719 22.50 -19.72 -2.00
C GLY A 719 23.78 -18.92 -1.92
N ASP A 720 24.90 -19.55 -2.26
CA ASP A 720 26.22 -18.95 -2.25
C ASP A 720 26.32 -17.80 -3.26
N SER A 721 25.94 -18.04 -4.52
CA SER A 721 25.83 -17.00 -5.55
C SER A 721 24.71 -15.98 -5.27
N GLY A 722 24.02 -16.13 -4.15
CA GLY A 722 22.90 -15.33 -3.71
C GLY A 722 23.22 -14.46 -2.50
N LEU A 723 22.99 -14.98 -1.29
CA LEU A 723 22.87 -14.22 -0.04
C LEU A 723 24.00 -14.56 0.91
N LYS A 724 24.44 -15.83 1.02
CA LYS A 724 25.64 -16.14 1.80
C LYS A 724 26.75 -15.19 1.40
N CYS A 725 26.94 -14.96 0.10
CA CYS A 725 27.80 -13.88 -0.38
C CYS A 725 27.29 -12.47 -0.04
N SER A 726 26.09 -12.01 -0.42
CA SER A 726 25.76 -10.58 -0.22
C SER A 726 25.58 -10.15 1.24
N THR A 727 25.02 -10.98 2.11
CA THR A 727 24.96 -10.72 3.57
C THR A 727 26.37 -10.67 4.14
N TYR A 728 27.18 -11.70 3.89
CA TYR A 728 28.51 -11.81 4.46
C TYR A 728 29.40 -10.70 3.95
N LEU A 729 29.38 -10.42 2.65
CA LEU A 729 30.16 -9.34 2.06
C LEU A 729 29.67 -7.98 2.54
N PHE A 730 28.37 -7.72 2.69
CA PHE A 730 27.88 -6.45 3.27
C PHE A 730 28.27 -6.30 4.74
N ALA A 731 28.06 -7.34 5.57
CA ALA A 731 28.47 -7.35 6.97
C ALA A 731 29.99 -7.17 7.11
N LYS A 732 30.77 -7.81 6.25
CA LYS A 732 32.22 -7.65 6.14
C LYS A 732 32.60 -6.24 5.71
N GLN A 733 31.94 -5.65 4.72
CA GLN A 733 32.19 -4.26 4.31
C GLN A 733 31.92 -3.30 5.48
N VAL A 734 30.83 -3.47 6.23
CA VAL A 734 30.57 -2.67 7.44
C VAL A 734 31.62 -2.92 8.52
N ALA A 735 32.02 -4.17 8.79
CA ALA A 735 33.06 -4.51 9.78
C ALA A 735 34.47 -4.04 9.38
N GLN A 736 34.73 -3.85 8.09
CA GLN A 736 35.99 -3.32 7.57
C GLN A 736 36.06 -1.79 7.63
N HIS A 737 34.91 -1.11 7.52
CA HIS A 737 34.82 0.36 7.49
C HIS A 737 34.31 1.01 8.79
N SER A 738 33.75 0.24 9.72
CA SER A 738 33.33 0.71 11.06
C SER A 738 34.09 -0.01 12.16
N THR A 739 35.08 0.67 12.74
CA THR A 739 35.97 0.14 13.79
C THR A 739 35.42 0.29 15.21
N THR A 740 34.32 1.03 15.38
CA THR A 740 33.73 1.40 16.68
C THR A 740 32.35 0.77 16.93
N ARG A 741 31.74 0.16 15.90
CA ARG A 741 30.43 -0.49 15.98
C ARG A 741 30.53 -1.99 16.09
N ASN A 742 29.53 -2.58 16.72
CA ASN A 742 29.48 -4.00 16.96
C ASN A 742 28.91 -4.69 15.73
N VAL A 743 29.74 -5.41 14.97
CA VAL A 743 29.28 -6.29 13.88
C VAL A 743 29.35 -7.74 14.34
N TYR A 744 28.23 -8.44 14.26
CA TYR A 744 28.11 -9.87 14.51
C TYR A 744 27.72 -10.60 13.22
N PHE A 745 28.19 -11.84 13.08
CA PHE A 745 27.78 -12.73 12.01
C PHE A 745 27.43 -14.10 12.59
N TYR A 746 26.46 -14.79 12.03
CA TYR A 746 26.15 -16.18 12.37
C TYR A 746 25.77 -16.98 11.12
N GLU A 747 26.02 -18.29 11.20
CA GLU A 747 25.55 -19.31 10.27
C GLU A 747 25.00 -20.44 11.14
N LEU A 748 23.71 -20.41 11.47
CA LEU A 748 23.22 -21.42 12.38
C LEU A 748 22.95 -22.76 11.69
N THR A 749 23.08 -23.79 12.52
CA THR A 749 23.07 -25.21 12.14
C THR A 749 22.17 -26.06 13.05
N TYR A 750 21.47 -25.42 13.99
CA TYR A 750 20.52 -26.07 14.90
C TYR A 750 19.23 -26.37 14.13
N GLN A 751 18.97 -27.67 14.01
CA GLN A 751 17.70 -28.23 13.56
C GLN A 751 16.79 -28.28 14.77
N SER A 752 15.79 -27.42 14.77
CA SER A 752 14.78 -27.29 15.80
C SER A 752 13.70 -28.39 15.67
N GLY A 753 12.77 -28.50 16.62
CA GLY A 753 12.11 -29.78 16.89
C GLY A 753 10.93 -30.24 16.01
N GLY A 754 10.90 -30.15 14.67
CA GLY A 754 9.73 -30.71 13.96
C GLY A 754 9.54 -30.64 12.43
N HIS A 755 8.27 -30.41 11.93
CA HIS A 755 7.73 -30.53 10.53
C HIS A 755 6.82 -29.41 9.78
N PHE A 756 6.79 -28.07 10.11
CA PHE A 756 6.99 -26.69 9.42
C PHE A 756 6.65 -26.38 7.99
N LYS A 757 6.20 -25.11 7.80
CA LYS A 757 5.64 -24.59 6.55
C LYS A 757 6.63 -24.79 5.44
N GLY A 758 6.41 -25.81 4.64
CA GLY A 758 7.12 -25.93 3.40
C GLY A 758 8.54 -26.47 3.47
N CYS A 759 9.40 -26.13 4.45
CA CYS A 759 10.75 -26.71 4.45
C CYS A 759 10.96 -28.10 4.97
N ASP A 760 10.64 -28.99 4.06
CA ASP A 760 11.32 -30.22 3.73
C ASP A 760 12.89 -30.20 3.81
N GLU A 761 13.41 -30.24 5.05
CA GLU A 761 14.63 -30.92 5.55
C GLU A 761 15.27 -32.04 4.66
N GLN A 762 14.71 -33.27 4.50
CA GLN A 762 15.24 -34.41 3.69
C GLN A 762 15.73 -34.07 2.27
N THR A 763 15.31 -32.94 1.71
CA THR A 763 15.77 -32.51 0.40
C THR A 763 16.49 -31.19 0.44
N MET A 764 16.23 -30.32 1.42
CA MET A 764 16.70 -28.93 1.38
C MET A 764 17.47 -28.44 2.60
N GLY A 765 17.54 -29.21 3.68
CA GLY A 765 18.40 -28.86 4.81
C GLY A 765 17.86 -27.60 5.46
N ILE A 766 18.65 -26.56 5.64
CA ILE A 766 18.24 -25.28 6.25
C ILE A 766 17.73 -24.33 5.14
N CYS A 767 16.39 -23.99 4.99
CA CYS A 767 15.33 -23.33 4.02
C CYS A 767 15.05 -21.87 3.23
N HIS A 768 15.29 -20.48 3.49
CA HIS A 768 14.53 -19.17 3.92
C HIS A 768 14.16 -18.52 5.30
N GLY A 769 14.22 -19.04 6.54
CA GLY A 769 13.21 -18.52 7.53
C GLY A 769 12.96 -19.29 8.81
N SER A 770 13.93 -20.06 9.20
CA SER A 770 14.06 -20.71 10.46
C SER A 770 14.64 -19.80 11.54
N ASP A 771 15.18 -18.51 11.40
CA ASP A 771 15.89 -17.39 12.28
C ASP A 771 15.14 -16.15 12.59
N LEU A 772 13.94 -16.31 12.12
CA LEU A 772 12.82 -15.79 12.74
C LEU A 772 12.79 -15.88 14.43
N GLU A 773 12.41 -16.67 15.53
CA GLU A 773 11.66 -17.89 16.20
C GLU A 773 11.26 -17.34 17.57
N PHE A 774 11.82 -17.79 18.68
CA PHE A 774 12.98 -17.17 19.31
C PHE A 774 13.26 -15.66 19.11
N VAL A 775 12.39 -14.83 18.53
CA VAL A 775 12.30 -13.40 18.92
C VAL A 775 10.88 -12.82 18.87
N PHE A 776 9.96 -13.34 18.05
CA PHE A 776 8.51 -13.15 18.24
C PHE A 776 7.84 -14.33 18.97
N TYR A 777 8.59 -15.40 19.22
CA TYR A 777 8.23 -16.65 19.89
C TYR A 777 7.05 -17.40 19.27
N ARG A 778 7.27 -18.64 18.77
CA ARG A 778 6.21 -19.53 18.27
C ARG A 778 6.58 -21.02 18.25
N THR A 779 7.18 -21.56 19.30
CA THR A 779 7.97 -22.81 19.23
C THR A 779 7.21 -24.11 19.00
N GLY A 780 7.28 -24.61 17.77
CA GLY A 780 6.98 -25.96 17.31
C GLY A 780 5.69 -26.68 17.70
N ALA A 781 5.68 -27.96 17.36
CA ALA A 781 4.89 -28.97 18.08
C ALA A 781 5.19 -28.84 19.55
N THR A 782 6.50 -28.72 19.73
CA THR A 782 7.47 -29.06 20.73
C THR A 782 7.99 -27.78 21.36
N PRO A 783 7.12 -26.89 21.89
CA PRO A 783 7.60 -25.78 22.69
C PRO A 783 8.45 -26.31 23.84
N GLN A 784 8.15 -27.51 24.36
CA GLN A 784 8.97 -28.18 25.37
C GLN A 784 10.44 -28.39 24.96
N LEU A 785 10.75 -28.59 23.66
CA LEU A 785 12.13 -28.76 23.18
C LEU A 785 12.79 -27.44 22.78
N ASP A 786 11.99 -26.53 22.22
CA ASP A 786 12.48 -25.38 21.47
C ASP A 786 12.38 -24.05 22.25
N LEU A 787 11.48 -23.94 23.22
CA LEU A 787 11.35 -22.80 24.15
C LEU A 787 12.65 -22.40 24.88
N PRO A 788 13.59 -23.31 25.23
CA PRO A 788 14.85 -22.93 25.86
C PRO A 788 15.72 -22.08 24.92
N PHE A 789 16.01 -22.61 23.73
CA PHE A 789 16.77 -21.88 22.71
C PHE A 789 15.99 -20.66 22.20
N SER A 790 14.65 -20.72 22.30
CA SER A 790 13.76 -19.57 22.13
C SER A 790 13.99 -18.39 23.02
N LYS A 791 14.18 -18.65 24.31
CA LYS A 791 14.44 -17.60 25.28
C LYS A 791 15.85 -17.06 25.13
N GLU A 792 16.80 -17.90 24.74
CA GLU A 792 18.19 -17.51 24.47
C GLU A 792 18.30 -16.56 23.26
N TRP A 793 17.69 -16.88 22.11
CA TRP A 793 17.75 -15.98 20.95
C TRP A 793 16.85 -14.73 21.11
N MET A 794 15.73 -14.82 21.86
CA MET A 794 14.92 -13.65 22.22
C MET A 794 15.76 -12.66 23.03
N THR A 795 16.58 -13.25 23.90
CA THR A 795 17.56 -12.53 24.70
C THR A 795 18.62 -11.91 23.79
N TYR A 796 19.13 -12.62 22.77
CA TYR A 796 20.09 -12.04 21.80
C TYR A 796 19.54 -10.79 21.11
N TRP A 797 18.35 -10.82 20.49
CA TRP A 797 17.83 -9.65 19.76
C TRP A 797 17.42 -8.53 20.71
N THR A 798 16.73 -8.86 21.82
CA THR A 798 16.30 -7.81 22.75
C THR A 798 17.48 -7.21 23.52
N ASN A 799 18.56 -7.96 23.77
CA ASN A 799 19.82 -7.38 24.28
C ASN A 799 20.44 -6.49 23.23
N PHE A 800 20.56 -6.92 21.98
CA PHE A 800 21.10 -6.08 20.91
C PHE A 800 20.31 -4.76 20.75
N ALA A 801 18.97 -4.80 20.79
CA ALA A 801 18.12 -3.60 20.78
C ALA A 801 18.28 -2.71 22.03
N LYS A 802 18.64 -3.28 23.20
CA LYS A 802 18.95 -2.51 24.42
C LYS A 802 20.36 -1.91 24.38
N THR A 803 21.37 -2.69 24.02
CA THR A 803 22.80 -2.44 24.31
C THR A 803 23.73 -2.37 23.09
N GLY A 804 23.35 -2.94 21.94
CA GLY A 804 24.25 -3.18 20.79
C GLY A 804 25.06 -4.48 20.87
N VAL A 805 24.80 -5.33 21.87
CA VAL A 805 25.48 -6.61 22.09
C VAL A 805 24.44 -7.72 22.35
N PRO A 806 24.46 -8.86 21.63
CA PRO A 806 23.47 -9.92 21.83
C PRO A 806 23.69 -10.74 23.11
N THR A 807 24.93 -11.12 23.42
CA THR A 807 25.25 -12.07 24.49
C THR A 807 25.89 -11.40 25.71
N THR A 808 25.62 -11.92 26.91
CA THR A 808 26.40 -11.61 28.13
C THR A 808 27.70 -12.41 28.18
N ASP A 809 27.64 -13.65 27.67
CA ASP A 809 28.72 -14.61 27.67
C ASP A 809 29.46 -14.50 26.33
N ALA A 810 30.80 -14.67 26.31
CA ALA A 810 31.62 -14.51 25.10
C ALA A 810 31.47 -15.61 24.03
N LYS A 811 30.33 -16.32 24.01
CA LYS A 811 29.99 -17.44 23.10
C LYS A 811 29.78 -17.00 21.65
N TRP A 812 29.42 -15.74 21.41
CA TRP A 812 29.22 -15.18 20.07
C TRP A 812 30.29 -14.10 19.77
N PRO A 813 31.38 -14.44 19.05
CA PRO A 813 32.40 -13.47 18.66
C PRO A 813 31.87 -12.40 17.69
N LYS A 814 32.47 -11.21 17.75
CA LYS A 814 32.29 -10.16 16.74
C LYS A 814 32.99 -10.56 15.43
N LEU A 815 32.43 -10.14 14.30
CA LEU A 815 33.08 -10.28 13.00
C LEU A 815 34.28 -9.31 12.94
N VAL A 816 35.50 -9.85 13.06
CA VAL A 816 36.74 -9.06 13.10
C VAL A 816 37.47 -9.05 11.75
N ASN A 817 38.17 -7.94 11.46
CA ASN A 817 38.94 -7.75 10.23
C ASN A 817 40.29 -8.51 10.27
N LYS A 818 40.26 -9.84 10.29
CA LYS A 818 41.42 -10.73 10.10
C LYS A 818 41.14 -11.69 8.94
N ALA A 819 42.16 -11.98 8.15
CA ALA A 819 41.99 -12.61 6.84
C ALA A 819 41.81 -14.15 6.88
N GLU A 820 42.19 -14.82 7.98
CA GLU A 820 42.46 -16.27 7.98
C GLU A 820 41.72 -17.09 9.06
N GLU A 821 40.98 -16.44 9.98
CA GLU A 821 40.18 -17.13 11.01
C GLU A 821 38.67 -16.89 10.84
N TYR A 822 37.99 -17.83 10.20
CA TYR A 822 36.54 -17.80 9.97
C TYR A 822 35.76 -18.17 11.24
N GLN A 823 35.65 -17.24 12.21
CA GLN A 823 34.84 -17.42 13.41
C GLN A 823 33.33 -17.28 13.15
N ILE A 824 32.79 -18.23 12.39
CA ILE A 824 31.36 -18.39 12.15
C ILE A 824 30.73 -19.10 13.36
N SER A 825 29.74 -18.46 13.98
CA SER A 825 29.02 -19.05 15.13
C SER A 825 28.00 -20.09 14.65
N ARG A 826 28.35 -21.37 14.81
CA ARG A 826 27.51 -22.55 14.52
C ARG A 826 26.97 -23.16 15.82
N PHE A 827 25.74 -23.66 15.79
CA PHE A 827 25.00 -24.17 16.97
C PHE A 827 24.47 -25.58 16.69
N LYS A 828 24.75 -26.61 17.52
CA LYS A 828 24.30 -27.99 17.25
C LYS A 828 24.39 -28.92 18.49
N ASP A 829 23.65 -30.03 18.42
CA ASP A 829 23.75 -31.30 19.17
C ASP A 829 23.14 -31.44 20.60
N MET A 830 21.94 -32.04 20.64
CA MET A 830 21.42 -32.94 21.71
C MET A 830 20.55 -34.05 21.06
N ASN A 831 20.35 -35.19 21.73
CA ASN A 831 19.96 -36.48 21.11
C ASN A 831 18.58 -37.02 21.60
N PRO A 832 17.70 -37.58 20.74
CA PRO A 832 16.35 -38.05 21.11
C PRO A 832 16.27 -39.50 21.63
N TYR A 833 15.13 -39.87 22.24
CA TYR A 833 14.87 -41.15 22.91
C TYR A 833 13.86 -42.06 22.16
N ASP A 834 13.84 -43.35 22.53
CA ASP A 834 12.92 -44.40 22.04
C ASP A 834 11.47 -44.22 22.57
N PHE A 835 10.49 -44.42 21.69
CA PHE A 835 9.05 -44.22 21.91
C PHE A 835 8.23 -45.51 22.11
N SER A 836 8.87 -46.68 22.25
CA SER A 836 8.22 -48.00 22.32
C SER A 836 7.21 -48.26 23.46
N LYS A 837 6.86 -47.26 24.28
CA LYS A 837 5.95 -47.38 25.44
C LYS A 837 5.10 -46.12 25.68
N ILE A 838 3.83 -46.16 25.28
CA ILE A 838 2.61 -45.84 26.07
C ILE A 838 1.37 -46.00 25.18
N LEU A 839 0.34 -46.66 25.71
CA LEU A 839 -1.00 -46.79 25.13
C LEU A 839 -2.03 -46.70 26.28
N VAL A 840 -3.31 -46.54 25.91
CA VAL A 840 -4.51 -46.55 26.75
C VAL A 840 -4.89 -45.23 27.46
N ASP A 841 -6.05 -44.70 27.07
CA ASP A 841 -6.99 -43.90 27.87
C ASP A 841 -8.26 -44.75 28.09
N PRO A 842 -8.97 -44.64 29.23
CA PRO A 842 -10.28 -43.96 29.17
C PRO A 842 -10.73 -43.22 30.45
N PHE A 843 -11.06 -41.93 30.31
CA PHE A 843 -12.19 -41.19 30.95
C PHE A 843 -12.45 -41.32 32.48
N LYS A 844 -12.59 -40.17 33.20
CA LYS A 844 -13.88 -39.45 33.47
C LYS A 844 -13.85 -38.45 34.66
N ARG A 845 -14.66 -37.37 34.51
CA ARG A 845 -15.22 -36.46 35.57
C ARG A 845 -14.23 -35.50 36.28
N THR A 846 -14.58 -34.27 36.66
CA THR A 846 -15.86 -33.49 36.53
C THR A 846 -15.61 -31.98 36.44
N CYS A 847 -16.69 -31.23 36.19
CA CYS A 847 -16.90 -29.77 36.38
C CYS A 847 -16.44 -29.27 37.78
N ASP A 848 -16.32 -27.97 38.10
CA ASP A 848 -17.15 -26.80 37.78
C ASP A 848 -16.37 -25.45 37.84
N ASP A 849 -17.02 -24.36 37.37
CA ASP A 849 -16.56 -22.95 37.29
C ASP A 849 -15.28 -22.72 36.42
N VAL A 850 -15.11 -21.62 35.68
CA VAL A 850 -15.75 -20.29 35.75
C VAL A 850 -16.64 -19.99 34.52
N ARG A 851 -17.63 -19.13 34.73
CA ARG A 851 -18.74 -18.80 33.82
C ARG A 851 -18.36 -17.74 32.79
N CYS A 852 -19.18 -17.62 31.73
CA CYS A 852 -19.24 -16.43 30.90
C CYS A 852 -19.53 -15.18 31.76
N LEU A 853 -18.58 -14.25 31.83
CA LEU A 853 -18.73 -12.91 32.41
C LEU A 853 -17.91 -11.93 31.57
N GLY A 854 -18.50 -10.80 31.15
CA GLY A 854 -17.77 -9.70 30.50
C GLY A 854 -17.66 -8.51 31.46
N ILE A 855 -16.43 -8.06 31.78
CA ILE A 855 -16.17 -7.06 32.84
C ILE A 855 -15.06 -6.08 32.43
N GLY A 856 -15.41 -4.80 32.19
CA GLY A 856 -14.51 -3.67 31.91
C GLY A 856 -13.51 -3.78 30.73
N ALA A 857 -13.74 -3.01 29.66
CA ALA A 857 -12.66 -2.54 28.77
C ALA A 857 -12.42 -1.06 29.04
N GLU A 858 -11.20 -0.69 29.42
CA GLU A 858 -10.82 0.71 29.63
C GLU A 858 -9.96 1.22 28.48
N THR A 859 -10.16 2.48 28.12
CA THR A 859 -9.49 3.11 26.96
C THR A 859 -8.41 4.09 27.38
N VAL A 860 -7.25 4.02 26.73
CA VAL A 860 -6.09 4.92 26.92
C VAL A 860 -5.89 5.79 25.69
N ASP A 861 -5.95 7.12 25.87
CA ASP A 861 -5.76 8.11 24.80
C ASP A 861 -4.37 8.75 24.90
N VAL A 862 -3.49 8.51 23.91
CA VAL A 862 -2.19 9.19 23.76
C VAL A 862 -2.34 10.40 22.85
N LYS A 863 -1.78 11.56 23.22
CA LYS A 863 -1.85 12.78 22.40
C LYS A 863 -0.54 13.00 21.65
N THR A 864 -0.59 12.96 20.33
CA THR A 864 0.54 13.18 19.42
C THR A 864 0.40 14.51 18.66
N SER A 865 1.45 14.90 17.94
CA SER A 865 1.40 16.02 16.99
C SER A 865 0.27 15.81 15.96
N SER A 866 0.13 14.59 15.43
CA SER A 866 -0.86 14.21 14.42
C SER A 866 -2.30 14.05 14.95
N GLY A 867 -2.52 13.58 16.19
CA GLY A 867 -3.86 13.18 16.64
C GLY A 867 -4.04 13.04 18.16
N THR A 868 -5.28 12.75 18.58
CA THR A 868 -5.48 11.87 19.74
C THR A 868 -5.53 10.46 19.19
N VAL A 869 -4.74 9.59 19.79
CA VAL A 869 -4.46 8.22 19.40
C VAL A 869 -5.08 7.34 20.48
N ARG A 870 -6.21 6.69 20.17
CA ARG A 870 -7.04 5.99 21.16
C ARG A 870 -6.83 4.49 21.18
N GLY A 871 -6.53 3.92 22.34
CA GLY A 871 -6.70 2.50 22.55
C GLY A 871 -6.98 1.97 23.92
N GLN A 872 -6.28 0.92 24.34
CA GLN A 872 -6.61 0.08 25.50
C GLN A 872 -5.35 -0.48 26.22
N THR A 873 -5.53 -0.89 27.47
CA THR A 873 -4.46 -1.25 28.45
C THR A 873 -4.60 -2.70 28.92
N ILE A 874 -3.49 -3.47 28.98
CA ILE A 874 -3.53 -4.89 28.56
C ILE A 874 -2.51 -5.92 29.09
N THR A 875 -2.90 -7.08 29.66
CA THR A 875 -2.01 -8.27 29.64
C THR A 875 -1.94 -8.98 28.29
N GLU A 876 -0.70 -9.30 27.92
CA GLU A 876 -0.30 -10.60 27.36
C GLU A 876 0.68 -11.25 28.36
N LEU A 877 0.72 -12.59 28.45
CA LEU A 877 1.68 -13.34 29.30
C LEU A 877 1.76 -12.82 30.76
N GLY A 878 0.67 -12.28 31.29
CA GLY A 878 0.58 -11.74 32.66
C GLY A 878 1.24 -10.37 32.88
N LYS A 879 1.52 -9.58 31.85
CA LYS A 879 2.08 -8.22 31.96
C LYS A 879 1.23 -7.17 31.27
N GLU A 880 0.77 -6.17 32.01
CA GLU A 880 0.06 -5.03 31.43
C GLU A 880 0.97 -4.14 30.56
N LEU A 881 0.56 -3.85 29.32
CA LEU A 881 1.19 -2.90 28.38
C LEU A 881 0.15 -1.85 27.92
N ASN A 882 0.55 -1.02 26.95
CA ASN A 882 -0.35 -0.28 26.05
C ASN A 882 0.17 -0.50 24.62
N GLN A 883 -0.71 -0.46 23.63
CA GLN A 883 -0.43 -0.83 22.24
C GLN A 883 -1.31 -0.01 21.30
N PHE A 884 -1.05 -0.03 19.97
CA PHE A 884 -1.43 0.98 18.97
C PHE A 884 -1.80 0.27 17.59
N TYR A 885 -2.81 0.66 16.74
CA TYR A 885 -3.11 0.12 15.34
C TYR A 885 -3.60 1.05 14.12
N GLY A 886 -2.87 1.62 13.15
CA GLY A 886 -3.32 2.74 12.28
C GLY A 886 -3.21 4.20 12.68
N ILE A 887 -2.12 4.71 13.27
CA ILE A 887 -1.91 6.18 13.24
C ILE A 887 -1.45 6.47 11.83
N PRO A 888 -2.24 7.16 11.01
CA PRO A 888 -1.72 7.59 9.74
C PRO A 888 -0.62 8.63 10.04
N PHE A 889 0.57 8.44 9.47
CA PHE A 889 1.73 9.33 9.62
C PHE A 889 1.82 10.32 8.43
N ALA A 890 1.24 9.96 7.28
CA ALA A 890 1.12 10.78 6.08
C ALA A 890 -0.34 10.82 5.58
N GLU A 891 -0.69 11.91 4.89
CA GLU A 891 -1.98 12.09 4.21
C GLU A 891 -2.20 10.95 3.21
N PRO A 892 -3.43 10.42 3.08
CA PRO A 892 -3.71 9.32 2.16
C PRO A 892 -3.23 9.66 0.73
N PRO A 893 -2.34 8.85 0.13
CA PRO A 893 -1.83 9.07 -1.21
C PRO A 893 -2.93 8.69 -2.22
N VAL A 894 -3.91 9.59 -2.41
CA VAL A 894 -5.05 9.43 -3.33
C VAL A 894 -5.28 10.71 -4.13
N GLY A 895 -5.90 10.58 -5.31
CA GLY A 895 -6.00 11.69 -6.27
C GLY A 895 -4.62 12.27 -6.59
N ALA A 896 -4.51 13.60 -6.65
CA ALA A 896 -3.24 14.28 -6.97
C ALA A 896 -2.05 13.87 -6.07
N LEU A 897 -2.29 13.57 -4.78
CA LEU A 897 -1.22 13.20 -3.84
C LEU A 897 -0.64 11.81 -4.05
N ARG A 898 -1.25 10.97 -4.88
CA ARG A 898 -0.87 9.56 -4.97
C ARG A 898 0.64 9.42 -5.35
N PHE A 899 1.32 10.43 -5.95
CA PHE A 899 2.82 10.50 -6.13
C PHE A 899 3.59 11.66 -5.60
N ALA A 900 2.94 12.69 -5.10
CA ALA A 900 3.69 13.63 -4.31
C ALA A 900 4.48 12.82 -3.25
N LYS A 901 5.79 13.09 -3.14
CA LYS A 901 6.59 12.78 -1.95
C LYS A 901 5.71 12.86 -0.68
N PRO A 902 5.77 11.85 0.22
CA PRO A 902 4.75 11.67 1.26
C PRO A 902 4.52 12.95 2.05
N LYS A 903 3.25 13.31 2.23
CA LYS A 903 2.84 14.58 2.84
C LYS A 903 2.41 14.34 4.29
N PRO A 904 2.98 14.99 5.31
CA PRO A 904 2.56 14.82 6.70
C PRO A 904 1.12 15.26 6.97
N ILE A 905 0.46 14.61 7.94
CA ILE A 905 -0.98 14.81 8.21
C ILE A 905 -1.30 16.13 8.90
N THR A 906 -2.34 16.76 8.39
CA THR A 906 -2.96 17.95 8.97
C THR A 906 -4.26 17.63 9.71
N LYS A 907 -4.31 17.96 11.01
CA LYS A 907 -5.55 17.85 11.80
C LYS A 907 -6.66 18.72 11.16
N PRO A 908 -7.94 18.31 11.23
CA PRO A 908 -9.05 19.24 11.00
C PRO A 908 -8.91 20.40 11.99
N SER A 909 -8.60 21.56 11.44
CA SER A 909 -8.10 22.71 12.19
C SER A 909 -9.26 23.36 12.98
N PRO A 910 -9.12 23.64 14.30
CA PRO A 910 -10.25 24.08 15.14
C PRO A 910 -11.05 25.24 14.52
N THR A 911 -12.36 25.06 14.37
CA THR A 911 -13.20 26.01 13.63
C THR A 911 -13.47 27.28 14.41
N VAL A 912 -13.38 28.43 13.75
CA VAL A 912 -13.55 29.78 14.35
C VAL A 912 -14.60 30.57 13.59
N ASP A 913 -15.61 31.08 14.30
CA ASP A 913 -16.76 31.80 13.72
C ASP A 913 -16.62 33.32 13.93
N VAL A 914 -16.57 34.09 12.82
CA VAL A 914 -16.45 35.56 12.81
C VAL A 914 -17.69 36.19 12.18
N LYS A 915 -18.29 37.19 12.84
CA LYS A 915 -19.52 37.86 12.35
C LYS A 915 -19.19 39.12 11.55
N THR A 916 -19.32 39.03 10.23
CA THR A 916 -19.01 40.08 9.23
C THR A 916 -20.28 40.73 8.67
N SER A 917 -20.15 41.81 7.90
CA SER A 917 -21.27 42.40 7.15
C SER A 917 -21.86 41.45 6.08
N SER A 918 -21.10 40.46 5.61
CA SER A 918 -21.60 39.38 4.73
C SER A 918 -22.36 38.28 5.47
N GLY A 919 -22.25 38.19 6.81
CA GLY A 919 -22.82 37.12 7.63
C GLY A 919 -21.81 36.47 8.57
N THR A 920 -22.18 35.34 9.19
CA THR A 920 -21.26 34.58 10.06
C THR A 920 -20.37 33.69 9.21
N VAL A 921 -19.05 33.84 9.33
CA VAL A 921 -18.03 33.15 8.53
C VAL A 921 -17.28 32.15 9.41
N ARG A 922 -17.21 30.89 9.00
CA ARG A 922 -16.50 29.81 9.73
C ARG A 922 -15.16 29.49 9.07
N GLY A 923 -14.08 29.94 9.69
CA GLY A 923 -12.69 29.57 9.33
C GLY A 923 -12.16 28.41 10.17
N GLN A 924 -10.85 28.18 10.08
CA GLN A 924 -10.14 27.10 10.78
C GLN A 924 -8.78 27.55 11.34
N THR A 925 -8.41 27.05 12.51
CA THR A 925 -7.16 27.40 13.23
C THR A 925 -6.01 26.49 12.83
N ILE A 926 -5.20 26.92 11.85
CA ILE A 926 -4.01 26.19 11.39
C ILE A 926 -2.79 26.48 12.29
N THR A 927 -1.75 25.66 12.21
CA THR A 927 -0.42 25.98 12.77
C THR A 927 0.58 26.15 11.63
N GLU A 928 1.34 27.24 11.64
CA GLU A 928 2.36 27.57 10.64
C GLU A 928 3.60 28.15 11.34
N LEU A 929 4.80 27.61 11.03
CA LEU A 929 6.07 28.01 11.65
C LEU A 929 6.04 28.09 13.20
N GLY A 930 5.26 27.22 13.84
CA GLY A 930 5.11 27.16 15.29
C GLY A 930 4.14 28.18 15.91
N LYS A 931 3.39 28.93 15.10
CA LYS A 931 2.32 29.85 15.55
C LYS A 931 0.95 29.39 15.06
N GLU A 932 -0.07 29.61 15.88
CA GLU A 932 -1.47 29.40 15.50
C GLU A 932 -2.00 30.59 14.68
N LEU A 933 -2.66 30.29 13.56
CA LEU A 933 -3.29 31.25 12.66
C LEU A 933 -4.74 30.84 12.36
N ASN A 934 -5.64 31.81 12.30
CA ASN A 934 -7.00 31.62 11.81
C ASN A 934 -7.04 31.86 10.29
N GLN A 935 -7.47 30.84 9.55
CA GLN A 935 -7.56 30.80 8.10
C GLN A 935 -9.02 30.77 7.65
N PHE A 936 -9.34 31.56 6.62
CA PHE A 936 -10.67 31.66 6.02
C PHE A 936 -10.53 31.69 4.50
N TYR A 937 -11.21 30.79 3.80
CA TYR A 937 -11.28 30.72 2.34
C TYR A 937 -12.65 31.17 1.84
N GLY A 938 -12.69 31.93 0.74
CA GLY A 938 -13.93 32.08 -0.02
C GLY A 938 -15.00 32.93 0.63
N ILE A 939 -14.63 33.97 1.37
CA ILE A 939 -15.61 34.88 1.99
C ILE A 939 -16.17 35.81 0.89
N PRO A 940 -17.49 35.82 0.62
CA PRO A 940 -18.05 36.68 -0.41
C PRO A 940 -18.02 38.14 0.05
N PHE A 941 -17.50 39.03 -0.80
CA PHE A 941 -17.47 40.49 -0.55
C PHE A 941 -18.52 41.27 -1.36
N ALA A 942 -19.04 40.66 -2.44
CA ALA A 942 -20.05 41.24 -3.31
C ALA A 942 -21.12 40.18 -3.68
N GLU A 943 -22.27 40.66 -4.16
CA GLU A 943 -23.32 39.81 -4.73
C GLU A 943 -22.77 39.07 -5.98
N PRO A 944 -23.14 37.80 -6.22
CA PRO A 944 -22.62 37.02 -7.36
C PRO A 944 -22.84 37.71 -8.71
N PRO A 945 -21.81 37.93 -9.55
CA PRO A 945 -21.91 38.71 -10.80
C PRO A 945 -22.50 37.88 -11.97
N VAL A 946 -23.57 37.13 -11.69
CA VAL A 946 -24.19 36.15 -12.59
C VAL A 946 -25.45 36.70 -13.25
N GLY A 947 -25.79 36.21 -14.44
CA GLY A 947 -27.05 36.53 -15.14
C GLY A 947 -27.23 38.04 -15.36
N ALA A 948 -28.21 38.65 -14.68
CA ALA A 948 -28.44 40.10 -14.76
C ALA A 948 -27.27 40.94 -14.22
N LEU A 949 -26.48 40.42 -13.28
CA LEU A 949 -25.27 41.09 -12.77
C LEU A 949 -24.02 40.79 -13.61
N ARG A 950 -24.13 39.95 -14.66
CA ARG A 950 -23.03 39.77 -15.62
C ARG A 950 -22.78 41.09 -16.36
N PHE A 951 -21.50 41.44 -16.45
CA PHE A 951 -20.99 42.74 -16.93
C PHE A 951 -21.38 43.97 -16.09
N ALA A 952 -22.14 43.83 -15.00
CA ALA A 952 -22.41 44.94 -14.10
C ALA A 952 -21.22 45.24 -13.15
N LYS A 953 -21.15 46.47 -12.63
CA LYS A 953 -20.36 46.82 -11.43
C LYS A 953 -20.62 45.80 -10.30
N PRO A 954 -19.60 45.42 -9.49
CA PRO A 954 -19.84 44.61 -8.30
C PRO A 954 -20.81 45.34 -7.37
N LYS A 955 -21.74 44.59 -6.79
CA LYS A 955 -22.76 45.13 -5.89
C LYS A 955 -22.42 44.70 -4.45
N PRO A 956 -22.33 45.62 -3.48
CA PRO A 956 -22.07 45.27 -2.08
C PRO A 956 -23.16 44.35 -1.53
N ILE A 957 -22.79 43.42 -0.65
CA ILE A 957 -23.73 42.56 0.06
C ILE A 957 -24.53 43.42 1.04
N THR A 958 -25.83 43.60 0.76
CA THR A 958 -26.72 44.47 1.56
C THR A 958 -27.59 43.71 2.56
N LYS A 959 -27.55 42.38 2.51
CA LYS A 959 -28.22 41.48 3.45
C LYS A 959 -27.23 40.37 3.83
N PRO A 960 -26.81 40.27 5.11
CA PRO A 960 -25.94 39.18 5.53
C PRO A 960 -26.62 37.83 5.32
N SER A 961 -25.83 36.81 5.02
CA SER A 961 -26.28 35.41 4.96
C SER A 961 -26.96 35.02 6.27
N PRO A 962 -28.18 34.41 6.23
CA PRO A 962 -28.80 33.84 7.42
C PRO A 962 -28.05 32.57 7.89
N ASP A 963 -27.46 31.84 6.93
CA ASP A 963 -26.67 30.64 7.15
C ASP A 963 -25.18 30.96 7.37
N ILE A 964 -24.47 30.04 8.02
CA ILE A 964 -23.03 30.16 8.23
C ILE A 964 -22.28 29.93 6.91
N ILE A 965 -21.47 30.91 6.52
CA ILE A 965 -20.56 30.85 5.39
C ILE A 965 -19.39 29.93 5.78
N ASP A 966 -19.44 28.66 5.35
CA ASP A 966 -18.31 27.72 5.50
C ASP A 966 -17.12 28.24 4.69
N ALA A 967 -16.10 28.73 5.39
CA ALA A 967 -14.83 29.22 4.86
C ALA A 967 -13.66 28.30 5.24
N THR A 968 -13.93 27.04 5.60
CA THR A 968 -12.88 26.03 5.86
C THR A 968 -12.29 25.45 4.58
N LYS A 969 -12.92 25.71 3.42
CA LYS A 969 -12.59 25.11 2.11
C LYS A 969 -12.52 26.17 1.01
N LYS A 970 -11.58 25.95 0.06
CA LYS A 970 -11.48 26.70 -1.20
C LYS A 970 -12.84 26.68 -1.95
N LYS A 971 -13.20 27.77 -2.63
CA LYS A 971 -14.42 27.88 -3.47
C LYS A 971 -14.05 27.73 -4.94
N THR A 972 -15.03 27.89 -5.83
CA THR A 972 -14.77 28.02 -7.27
C THR A 972 -14.04 29.32 -7.57
N SER A 973 -12.91 29.25 -8.27
CA SER A 973 -12.19 30.42 -8.79
C SER A 973 -13.03 31.18 -9.82
N CYS A 974 -12.67 32.42 -10.13
CA CYS A 974 -13.18 33.06 -11.35
C CYS A 974 -12.76 32.28 -12.60
N LEU A 975 -13.57 32.36 -13.67
CA LEU A 975 -13.22 31.82 -15.00
C LEU A 975 -11.85 32.35 -15.44
N GLY A 976 -10.94 31.44 -15.80
CA GLY A 976 -9.51 31.70 -16.04
C GLY A 976 -8.58 31.30 -14.88
N GLY A 977 -9.14 31.07 -13.69
CA GLY A 977 -8.43 30.54 -12.52
C GLY A 977 -8.42 29.01 -12.43
N ASP A 978 -7.93 28.51 -11.29
CA ASP A 978 -7.82 27.07 -11.02
C ASP A 978 -9.20 26.40 -10.95
N GLN A 979 -9.33 25.23 -11.59
CA GLN A 979 -10.60 24.50 -11.67
C GLN A 979 -10.97 23.85 -10.32
N PRO A 980 -12.26 23.81 -9.93
CA PRO A 980 -13.44 24.23 -10.69
C PRO A 980 -13.65 25.76 -10.73
N THR A 981 -13.95 26.32 -11.90
CA THR A 981 -14.23 27.75 -12.08
C THR A 981 -15.73 28.08 -12.11
N SER A 982 -16.10 29.31 -11.75
CA SER A 982 -17.45 29.85 -11.86
C SER A 982 -17.44 31.36 -12.16
N GLU A 983 -18.59 31.92 -12.51
CA GLU A 983 -18.85 33.36 -12.40
C GLU A 983 -19.14 33.77 -10.94
N ASN A 984 -19.64 32.86 -10.10
CA ASN A 984 -19.85 33.11 -8.68
C ASN A 984 -18.53 33.00 -7.92
N CYS A 985 -17.68 34.02 -8.08
CA CYS A 985 -16.26 33.99 -7.69
C CYS A 985 -15.77 35.20 -6.88
N LEU A 986 -16.61 36.18 -6.54
CA LEU A 986 -16.16 37.41 -5.86
C LEU A 986 -15.91 37.19 -4.36
N TYR A 987 -14.75 36.59 -4.07
CA TYR A 987 -14.33 36.16 -2.74
C TYR A 987 -13.02 36.81 -2.26
N VAL A 988 -12.81 36.82 -0.93
CA VAL A 988 -11.50 37.01 -0.30
C VAL A 988 -11.08 35.79 0.51
N ASN A 989 -9.77 35.56 0.59
CA ASN A 989 -9.11 34.62 1.50
C ASN A 989 -8.35 35.40 2.57
N ILE A 990 -8.42 34.99 3.84
CA ILE A 990 -7.79 35.67 4.99
C ILE A 990 -6.95 34.68 5.80
N TRP A 991 -5.75 35.10 6.21
CA TRP A 991 -4.91 34.43 7.20
C TRP A 991 -4.51 35.45 8.28
N ALA A 992 -4.81 35.17 9.55
CA ALA A 992 -4.58 36.08 10.67
C ALA A 992 -3.99 35.36 11.89
N PRO A 993 -3.16 36.01 12.74
CA PRO A 993 -2.70 35.42 14.01
C PRO A 993 -3.87 35.10 14.96
N ASN A 994 -3.85 33.92 15.59
CA ASN A 994 -4.95 33.49 16.48
C ASN A 994 -5.10 34.37 17.74
N ASN A 995 -3.97 34.88 18.27
CA ASN A 995 -3.95 35.68 19.49
C ASN A 995 -4.26 37.18 19.21
N ILE A 996 -5.54 37.53 19.15
CA ILE A 996 -6.03 38.90 18.93
C ILE A 996 -6.01 39.72 20.24
N THR A 997 -4.81 39.99 20.76
CA THR A 997 -4.58 40.94 21.87
C THR A 997 -4.29 42.37 21.40
N THR A 998 -3.85 42.54 20.15
CA THR A 998 -3.55 43.83 19.50
C THR A 998 -3.81 43.72 18.00
N LEU A 999 -4.37 44.77 17.37
CA LEU A 999 -4.57 44.79 15.92
C LEU A 999 -3.22 44.83 15.16
N LYS A 1000 -3.12 44.03 14.10
CA LYS A 1000 -1.90 43.78 13.32
C LYS A 1000 -1.92 44.51 11.96
N PRO A 1001 -0.79 44.90 11.36
CA PRO A 1001 -0.76 45.43 9.99
C PRO A 1001 -1.41 44.45 9.00
N VAL A 1002 -2.04 44.99 7.95
CA VAL A 1002 -2.75 44.18 6.95
C VAL A 1002 -2.01 44.24 5.60
N MET A 1003 -1.84 43.09 4.96
CA MET A 1003 -1.30 42.97 3.60
C MET A 1003 -2.41 42.46 2.67
N PHE A 1004 -2.73 43.21 1.62
CA PHE A 1004 -3.83 42.94 0.68
C PHE A 1004 -3.27 42.64 -0.71
N TRP A 1005 -3.29 41.36 -1.07
CA TRP A 1005 -2.71 40.79 -2.29
C TRP A 1005 -3.68 40.80 -3.48
N ILE A 1006 -3.15 41.17 -4.65
CA ILE A 1006 -3.80 41.06 -5.95
C ILE A 1006 -2.87 40.25 -6.87
N TYR A 1007 -3.35 39.13 -7.42
CA TYR A 1007 -2.54 38.24 -8.26
C TYR A 1007 -2.33 38.77 -9.69
N GLY A 1008 -1.38 38.16 -10.41
CA GLY A 1008 -1.01 38.52 -11.78
C GLY A 1008 -1.86 37.86 -12.87
N GLY A 1009 -1.23 37.01 -13.69
CA GLY A 1009 -1.93 36.25 -14.75
C GLY A 1009 -2.49 37.09 -15.93
N GLY A 1010 -1.94 38.28 -16.16
CA GLY A 1010 -2.20 39.08 -17.37
C GLY A 1010 -3.66 39.51 -17.57
N PHE A 1011 -4.45 39.61 -16.50
CA PHE A 1011 -5.90 39.85 -16.51
C PHE A 1011 -6.74 38.77 -17.23
N ARG A 1012 -6.15 37.63 -17.62
CA ARG A 1012 -6.86 36.50 -18.24
C ARG A 1012 -6.91 35.25 -17.38
N GLY A 1013 -5.94 35.04 -16.49
CA GLY A 1013 -5.91 33.88 -15.59
C GLY A 1013 -5.48 34.23 -14.17
N GLY A 1014 -5.52 33.23 -13.28
CA GLY A 1014 -5.15 33.36 -11.86
C GLY A 1014 -6.33 33.20 -10.90
N SER A 1015 -6.03 32.95 -9.63
CA SER A 1015 -7.01 32.69 -8.56
C SER A 1015 -6.37 32.84 -7.18
N ILE A 1016 -7.09 33.38 -6.20
CA ILE A 1016 -6.68 33.37 -4.78
C ILE A 1016 -6.60 31.98 -4.16
N PHE A 1017 -7.16 30.96 -4.83
CA PHE A 1017 -7.13 29.57 -4.40
C PHE A 1017 -5.86 28.83 -4.86
N SER A 1018 -5.02 29.46 -5.69
CA SER A 1018 -3.73 28.92 -6.11
C SER A 1018 -2.72 28.93 -4.97
N ASP A 1019 -2.05 27.80 -4.72
CA ASP A 1019 -1.16 27.67 -3.57
C ASP A 1019 0.13 28.52 -3.66
N MET A 1020 0.44 29.07 -4.85
CA MET A 1020 1.49 30.08 -5.03
C MET A 1020 1.21 31.41 -4.31
N TYR A 1021 -0.06 31.69 -3.94
CA TYR A 1021 -0.47 32.92 -3.23
C TYR A 1021 -0.93 32.65 -1.79
N ASN A 1022 -0.48 31.53 -1.19
CA ASN A 1022 -0.92 31.09 0.13
C ASN A 1022 -0.30 31.93 1.27
N GLY A 1023 -1.09 32.83 1.86
CA GLY A 1023 -0.66 33.81 2.85
C GLY A 1023 -0.17 33.28 4.21
N LYS A 1024 -0.24 31.96 4.47
CA LYS A 1024 0.00 31.37 5.80
C LYS A 1024 1.36 31.77 6.38
N SER A 1025 2.44 31.61 5.62
CA SER A 1025 3.80 31.82 6.12
C SER A 1025 4.06 33.30 6.41
N LEU A 1026 3.50 34.22 5.61
CA LEU A 1026 3.55 35.65 5.88
C LEU A 1026 2.77 36.04 7.13
N ALA A 1027 1.54 35.52 7.30
CA ALA A 1027 0.71 35.81 8.48
C ALA A 1027 1.35 35.33 9.80
N SER A 1028 2.23 34.32 9.76
CA SER A 1028 3.05 33.93 10.92
C SER A 1028 4.01 35.03 11.41
N TYR A 1029 4.35 36.03 10.60
CA TYR A 1029 5.17 37.19 10.98
C TYR A 1029 4.34 38.38 11.50
N ASP A 1030 3.25 38.10 12.24
CA ASP A 1030 2.44 39.07 12.97
C ASP A 1030 1.75 40.14 12.08
N VAL A 1031 1.33 39.73 10.88
CA VAL A 1031 0.47 40.50 9.97
C VAL A 1031 -0.80 39.72 9.63
N VAL A 1032 -1.87 40.41 9.21
CA VAL A 1032 -3.03 39.75 8.58
C VAL A 1032 -2.87 39.81 7.07
N TYR A 1033 -2.81 38.66 6.41
CA TYR A 1033 -2.75 38.55 4.95
C TYR A 1033 -4.17 38.37 4.40
N VAL A 1034 -4.51 39.09 3.35
CA VAL A 1034 -5.75 38.96 2.59
C VAL A 1034 -5.43 38.86 1.10
N ALA A 1035 -6.12 38.00 0.35
CA ALA A 1035 -6.09 37.99 -1.12
C ALA A 1035 -7.51 38.14 -1.69
N VAL A 1036 -7.67 38.83 -2.82
CA VAL A 1036 -8.97 39.09 -3.49
C VAL A 1036 -9.09 38.46 -4.88
N ASP A 1037 -10.18 37.74 -5.13
CA ASP A 1037 -10.55 37.24 -6.47
C ASP A 1037 -11.32 38.32 -7.24
N TYR A 1038 -11.12 38.38 -8.56
CA TYR A 1038 -11.75 39.37 -9.43
C TYR A 1038 -12.02 38.79 -10.83
N ARG A 1039 -13.02 39.34 -11.54
CA ARG A 1039 -13.38 38.85 -12.87
C ARG A 1039 -12.24 39.04 -13.87
N LEU A 1040 -12.00 38.00 -14.68
CA LEU A 1040 -10.91 37.91 -15.66
C LEU A 1040 -11.46 37.82 -17.10
N GLY A 1041 -10.59 38.09 -18.07
CA GLY A 1041 -10.95 38.04 -19.49
C GLY A 1041 -12.04 39.06 -19.85
N SER A 1042 -12.88 38.70 -20.81
CA SER A 1042 -14.02 39.52 -21.25
C SER A 1042 -15.00 39.84 -20.12
N LEU A 1043 -15.18 38.94 -19.15
CA LEU A 1043 -16.07 39.15 -17.99
C LEU A 1043 -15.57 40.27 -17.05
N GLY A 1044 -14.26 40.50 -17.01
CA GLY A 1044 -13.64 41.53 -16.17
C GLY A 1044 -13.41 42.88 -16.86
N PHE A 1045 -13.35 42.91 -18.20
CA PHE A 1045 -12.82 44.07 -18.93
C PHE A 1045 -13.65 44.56 -20.12
N LEU A 1046 -14.80 43.92 -20.43
CA LEU A 1046 -15.74 44.43 -21.43
C LEU A 1046 -16.25 45.84 -21.08
N TYR A 1047 -16.26 46.72 -22.08
CA TYR A 1047 -16.80 48.09 -21.99
C TYR A 1047 -18.12 48.18 -22.76
N GLY A 1048 -19.22 48.52 -22.08
CA GLY A 1048 -20.55 48.62 -22.70
C GLY A 1048 -20.82 49.96 -23.42
N GLY A 1049 -19.92 50.94 -23.26
CA GLY A 1049 -20.13 52.34 -23.58
C GLY A 1049 -20.14 53.20 -22.30
N ASP A 1050 -20.53 54.47 -22.41
CA ASP A 1050 -20.68 55.37 -21.25
C ASP A 1050 -21.99 55.09 -20.46
N ASP A 1051 -22.35 53.81 -20.37
CA ASP A 1051 -23.39 53.25 -19.52
C ASP A 1051 -22.90 53.17 -18.05
N GLU A 1052 -23.82 53.35 -17.10
CA GLU A 1052 -23.50 53.23 -15.68
C GLU A 1052 -23.46 51.77 -15.18
N GLU A 1053 -24.10 50.79 -15.81
CA GLU A 1053 -23.96 49.40 -15.39
C GLU A 1053 -22.60 48.82 -15.80
N THR A 1054 -22.16 49.11 -17.03
CA THR A 1054 -21.06 48.44 -17.76
C THR A 1054 -19.88 49.37 -18.11
N PRO A 1055 -19.29 50.13 -17.15
CA PRO A 1055 -18.33 51.20 -17.41
C PRO A 1055 -16.91 50.73 -17.80
N GLY A 1056 -16.71 49.42 -18.05
CA GLY A 1056 -15.39 48.79 -18.12
C GLY A 1056 -14.72 48.68 -16.76
N ASN A 1057 -13.47 48.17 -16.74
CA ASN A 1057 -12.68 47.98 -15.51
C ASN A 1057 -13.37 47.16 -14.40
N LEU A 1058 -14.28 46.24 -14.77
CA LEU A 1058 -15.09 45.49 -13.81
C LEU A 1058 -14.24 44.68 -12.84
N GLY A 1059 -13.18 44.00 -13.31
CA GLY A 1059 -12.23 43.29 -12.44
C GLY A 1059 -11.45 44.21 -11.48
N LEU A 1060 -11.21 45.48 -11.84
CA LEU A 1060 -10.57 46.45 -10.93
C LEU A 1060 -11.58 47.01 -9.92
N LEU A 1061 -12.84 47.18 -10.35
CA LEU A 1061 -13.95 47.53 -9.46
C LEU A 1061 -14.22 46.40 -8.45
N ASP A 1062 -14.08 45.13 -8.85
CA ASP A 1062 -14.16 43.96 -7.97
C ASP A 1062 -13.07 44.02 -6.88
N GLN A 1063 -11.80 44.21 -7.26
CA GLN A 1063 -10.68 44.39 -6.32
C GLN A 1063 -10.92 45.54 -5.34
N LEU A 1064 -11.45 46.67 -5.83
CA LEU A 1064 -11.79 47.85 -5.03
C LEU A 1064 -12.93 47.58 -4.04
N GLU A 1065 -13.96 46.82 -4.44
CA GLU A 1065 -15.06 46.45 -3.55
C GLU A 1065 -14.59 45.48 -2.46
N GLY A 1066 -13.74 44.50 -2.83
CA GLY A 1066 -13.05 43.65 -1.86
C GLY A 1066 -12.18 44.46 -0.88
N LEU A 1067 -11.48 45.50 -1.34
CA LEU A 1067 -10.69 46.38 -0.49
C LEU A 1067 -11.56 47.22 0.47
N LYS A 1068 -12.75 47.68 0.05
CA LYS A 1068 -13.72 48.33 0.95
C LYS A 1068 -14.24 47.35 2.00
N TRP A 1069 -14.63 46.15 1.58
CA TRP A 1069 -15.13 45.10 2.47
C TRP A 1069 -14.07 44.72 3.52
N VAL A 1070 -12.80 44.62 3.13
CA VAL A 1070 -11.67 44.43 4.04
C VAL A 1070 -11.53 45.60 5.00
N ARG A 1071 -11.59 46.85 4.53
CA ARG A 1071 -11.50 48.03 5.39
C ARG A 1071 -12.63 48.11 6.43
N GLU A 1072 -13.82 47.62 6.10
CA GLU A 1072 -14.92 47.45 7.05
C GLU A 1072 -14.64 46.32 8.05
N ASN A 1073 -14.35 45.10 7.55
CA ASN A 1073 -14.42 43.87 8.37
C ASN A 1073 -13.10 43.43 9.01
N ILE A 1074 -11.92 43.85 8.52
CA ILE A 1074 -10.66 43.17 8.87
C ILE A 1074 -10.28 43.26 10.37
N HIS A 1075 -10.81 44.25 11.09
CA HIS A 1075 -10.66 44.38 12.54
C HIS A 1075 -11.27 43.21 13.33
N LEU A 1076 -12.31 42.57 12.79
CA LEU A 1076 -12.93 41.36 13.34
C LEU A 1076 -12.01 40.13 13.24
N PHE A 1077 -11.06 40.17 12.29
CA PHE A 1077 -10.01 39.18 12.08
C PHE A 1077 -8.67 39.61 12.71
N GLY A 1078 -8.67 40.64 13.56
CA GLY A 1078 -7.47 41.16 14.23
C GLY A 1078 -6.58 42.08 13.37
N GLY A 1079 -7.03 42.51 12.20
CA GLY A 1079 -6.30 43.43 11.32
C GLY A 1079 -6.59 44.91 11.61
N ASP A 1080 -5.55 45.73 11.57
CA ASP A 1080 -5.64 47.18 11.67
C ASP A 1080 -6.00 47.77 10.29
N LYS A 1081 -7.26 48.17 10.14
CA LYS A 1081 -7.80 48.79 8.93
C LYS A 1081 -7.05 50.07 8.51
N ASP A 1082 -6.37 50.75 9.43
CA ASP A 1082 -5.61 51.98 9.15
C ASP A 1082 -4.12 51.69 8.87
N LYS A 1083 -3.73 50.41 8.83
CA LYS A 1083 -2.39 49.92 8.41
C LYS A 1083 -2.46 48.91 7.24
N ILE A 1084 -3.44 49.05 6.34
CA ILE A 1084 -3.53 48.24 5.10
C ILE A 1084 -2.41 48.63 4.11
N THR A 1085 -1.73 47.62 3.59
CA THR A 1085 -0.70 47.69 2.53
C THR A 1085 -1.19 46.89 1.33
N ILE A 1086 -1.37 47.53 0.17
CA ILE A 1086 -1.77 46.83 -1.07
C ILE A 1086 -0.52 46.37 -1.85
N PHE A 1087 -0.54 45.15 -2.39
CA PHE A 1087 0.59 44.61 -3.15
C PHE A 1087 0.14 43.53 -4.15
N GLY A 1088 0.97 43.23 -5.14
CA GLY A 1088 0.61 42.34 -6.25
C GLY A 1088 1.72 42.22 -7.29
N GLU A 1089 1.66 41.15 -8.07
CA GLU A 1089 2.62 40.79 -9.13
C GLU A 1089 2.03 41.04 -10.53
N SER A 1090 2.85 41.47 -11.51
CA SER A 1090 2.49 41.66 -12.93
C SER A 1090 1.17 42.42 -13.13
N ALA A 1091 0.07 41.76 -13.53
CA ALA A 1091 -1.25 42.38 -13.67
C ALA A 1091 -1.85 42.85 -12.34
N GLY A 1092 -1.54 42.17 -11.24
CA GLY A 1092 -1.81 42.61 -9.87
C GLY A 1092 -1.00 43.83 -9.48
N SER A 1093 0.28 43.90 -9.87
CA SER A 1093 1.11 45.10 -9.69
C SER A 1093 0.60 46.30 -10.51
N ILE A 1094 0.16 46.05 -11.75
CA ILE A 1094 -0.54 47.04 -12.58
C ILE A 1094 -1.83 47.49 -11.88
N SER A 1095 -2.56 46.57 -11.24
CA SER A 1095 -3.79 46.86 -10.47
C SER A 1095 -3.51 47.70 -9.21
N VAL A 1096 -2.45 47.38 -8.45
CA VAL A 1096 -1.95 48.19 -7.32
C VAL A 1096 -1.62 49.61 -7.78
N SER A 1097 -0.89 49.75 -8.89
CA SER A 1097 -0.60 51.07 -9.45
C SER A 1097 -1.87 51.81 -9.88
N ALA A 1098 -2.90 51.10 -10.38
CA ALA A 1098 -4.19 51.69 -10.69
C ALA A 1098 -4.99 52.10 -9.43
N LEU A 1099 -4.90 51.38 -8.31
CA LEU A 1099 -5.46 51.76 -7.01
C LEU A 1099 -4.75 53.00 -6.41
N VAL A 1100 -3.42 53.13 -6.60
CA VAL A 1100 -2.67 54.34 -6.23
C VAL A 1100 -3.16 55.57 -7.01
N LEU A 1101 -3.55 55.39 -8.27
CA LEU A 1101 -4.04 56.46 -9.14
C LEU A 1101 -5.56 56.69 -9.06
N SER A 1102 -6.33 55.74 -8.50
CA SER A 1102 -7.79 55.81 -8.48
C SER A 1102 -8.32 56.75 -7.40
N PRO A 1103 -9.16 57.75 -7.74
CA PRO A 1103 -9.81 58.58 -6.73
C PRO A 1103 -10.81 57.79 -5.86
N LEU A 1104 -11.30 56.64 -6.36
CA LEU A 1104 -12.25 55.79 -5.64
C LEU A 1104 -11.60 54.97 -4.51
N ALA A 1105 -10.28 54.76 -4.57
CA ALA A 1105 -9.51 54.06 -3.56
C ALA A 1105 -8.97 54.98 -2.43
N LYS A 1106 -9.35 56.27 -2.46
CA LYS A 1106 -8.77 57.29 -1.57
C LYS A 1106 -9.03 56.99 -0.10
N GLY A 1107 -7.94 56.86 0.65
CA GLY A 1107 -7.97 56.57 2.09
C GLY A 1107 -8.35 55.13 2.43
N LEU A 1108 -8.37 54.20 1.47
CA LEU A 1108 -8.63 52.79 1.76
C LEU A 1108 -7.40 52.06 2.32
N PHE A 1109 -6.20 52.46 1.90
CA PHE A 1109 -4.91 51.86 2.25
C PHE A 1109 -3.88 52.93 2.64
N ALA A 1110 -2.80 52.52 3.30
CA ALA A 1110 -1.73 53.40 3.81
C ALA A 1110 -0.38 53.22 3.09
N ARG A 1111 -0.16 52.08 2.43
CA ARG A 1111 1.10 51.72 1.73
C ARG A 1111 0.83 50.90 0.46
N ALA A 1112 1.78 50.89 -0.46
CA ALA A 1112 1.76 50.07 -1.66
C ALA A 1112 3.14 49.48 -1.98
N ILE A 1113 3.16 48.28 -2.56
CA ILE A 1113 4.36 47.57 -3.07
C ILE A 1113 4.02 47.05 -4.49
N LEU A 1114 4.93 47.21 -5.45
CA LEU A 1114 4.69 46.90 -6.87
C LEU A 1114 5.72 45.88 -7.40
N GLU A 1115 5.29 44.65 -7.69
CA GLU A 1115 6.15 43.58 -8.19
C GLU A 1115 5.99 43.40 -9.72
N SER A 1116 6.98 43.83 -10.49
CA SER A 1116 7.10 43.58 -11.95
C SER A 1116 5.99 44.15 -12.86
N GLY A 1117 5.19 45.14 -12.42
CA GLY A 1117 4.23 45.81 -13.30
C GLY A 1117 3.76 47.20 -12.82
N ALA A 1118 3.55 48.15 -13.75
CA ALA A 1118 3.06 49.49 -13.42
C ALA A 1118 2.38 50.20 -14.60
N GLN A 1119 1.45 51.11 -14.31
CA GLN A 1119 0.77 52.00 -15.26
C GLN A 1119 1.65 53.07 -15.96
N LEU A 1120 2.98 52.97 -15.84
CA LEU A 1120 3.95 53.91 -16.43
C LEU A 1120 4.50 53.47 -17.80
N HIS A 1121 3.97 52.40 -18.39
CA HIS A 1121 4.56 51.79 -19.58
C HIS A 1121 4.26 52.57 -20.88
N ASN A 1122 5.32 53.02 -21.56
CA ASN A 1122 5.26 53.97 -22.67
C ASN A 1122 4.88 53.34 -24.04
N ARG A 1123 3.75 52.62 -24.10
CA ARG A 1123 3.12 52.27 -25.39
C ARG A 1123 2.38 53.49 -25.93
N LYS A 1124 2.51 53.76 -27.24
CA LYS A 1124 1.84 54.87 -27.94
C LYS A 1124 0.33 54.68 -28.14
N GLU A 1125 -0.24 53.70 -27.46
CA GLU A 1125 -1.59 53.17 -27.64
C GLU A 1125 -2.21 52.96 -26.25
N THR A 1126 -2.63 54.04 -25.61
CA THR A 1126 -3.60 53.94 -24.51
C THR A 1126 -4.90 53.41 -25.07
N HIS A 1127 -5.36 52.24 -24.60
CA HIS A 1127 -6.63 51.67 -25.05
C HIS A 1127 -7.77 52.65 -24.74
N THR A 1128 -8.38 53.22 -25.78
CA THR A 1128 -9.42 54.25 -25.63
C THR A 1128 -10.80 53.64 -25.48
N LYS A 1129 -11.73 54.38 -24.84
CA LYS A 1129 -13.15 54.00 -24.76
C LYS A 1129 -13.77 53.68 -26.14
N ALA A 1130 -13.34 54.36 -27.20
CA ALA A 1130 -13.81 54.10 -28.56
C ALA A 1130 -13.34 52.75 -29.11
N GLN A 1131 -12.08 52.38 -28.85
CA GLN A 1131 -11.54 51.06 -29.21
C GLN A 1131 -12.20 49.95 -28.37
N ALA A 1132 -12.31 50.14 -27.06
CA ALA A 1132 -12.92 49.16 -26.15
C ALA A 1132 -14.38 48.86 -26.50
N LEU A 1133 -15.15 49.88 -26.92
CA LEU A 1133 -16.52 49.71 -27.40
C LEU A 1133 -16.58 48.99 -28.76
N ALA A 1134 -15.63 49.26 -29.67
CA ALA A 1134 -15.54 48.58 -30.95
C ALA A 1134 -15.22 47.08 -30.77
N GLU A 1135 -14.24 46.74 -29.94
CA GLU A 1135 -13.90 45.35 -29.58
C GLU A 1135 -15.10 44.62 -28.94
N ALA A 1136 -15.81 45.26 -28.01
CA ALA A 1136 -17.01 44.71 -27.39
C ALA A 1136 -18.15 44.48 -28.41
N LYS A 1137 -18.27 45.35 -29.43
CA LYS A 1137 -19.24 45.16 -30.54
C LYS A 1137 -18.82 44.06 -31.53
N GLU A 1138 -17.53 43.84 -31.79
CA GLU A 1138 -17.07 42.66 -32.55
C GLU A 1138 -17.28 41.35 -31.78
N MET A 1139 -17.11 41.36 -30.46
CA MET A 1139 -17.51 40.26 -29.58
C MET A 1139 -19.02 40.02 -29.63
N GLY A 1140 -19.83 41.08 -29.62
CA GLY A 1140 -21.28 41.01 -29.86
C GLY A 1140 -21.62 40.31 -31.17
N LYS A 1141 -20.98 40.71 -32.29
CA LYS A 1141 -21.16 40.06 -33.60
C LYS A 1141 -20.77 38.58 -33.60
N HIS A 1142 -19.65 38.22 -32.95
CA HIS A 1142 -19.19 36.84 -32.84
C HIS A 1142 -20.25 35.93 -32.19
N PHE A 1143 -20.86 36.38 -31.08
CA PHE A 1143 -21.95 35.68 -30.40
C PHE A 1143 -23.35 35.96 -30.98
N LYS A 1144 -23.44 36.56 -32.19
CA LYS A 1144 -24.70 36.90 -32.90
C LYS A 1144 -25.60 37.89 -32.16
N CYS A 1145 -25.07 38.56 -31.15
CA CYS A 1145 -25.69 39.65 -30.40
C CYS A 1145 -25.49 40.99 -31.13
N THR A 1146 -26.19 41.17 -32.26
CA THR A 1146 -25.95 42.28 -33.21
C THR A 1146 -26.91 43.46 -33.09
N ASP A 1147 -28.00 43.36 -32.31
CA ASP A 1147 -28.93 44.48 -32.11
C ASP A 1147 -28.31 45.57 -31.23
N ASP A 1148 -28.25 46.81 -31.74
CA ASP A 1148 -27.48 47.88 -31.09
C ASP A 1148 -27.98 48.29 -29.70
N LYS A 1149 -29.24 47.98 -29.36
CA LYS A 1149 -29.86 48.31 -28.06
C LYS A 1149 -29.79 47.17 -27.06
N THR A 1150 -29.87 45.92 -27.52
CA THR A 1150 -30.02 44.71 -26.68
C THR A 1150 -28.82 43.77 -26.72
N TRP A 1151 -27.74 44.09 -27.46
CA TRP A 1151 -26.53 43.26 -27.53
C TRP A 1151 -25.94 42.88 -26.16
N LEU A 1152 -25.92 43.77 -25.17
CA LEU A 1152 -25.48 43.45 -23.80
C LEU A 1152 -26.43 42.45 -23.10
N GLU A 1153 -27.75 42.62 -23.23
CA GLU A 1153 -28.74 41.67 -22.70
C GLU A 1153 -28.70 40.30 -23.39
N CYS A 1154 -28.19 40.26 -24.63
CA CYS A 1154 -27.91 39.05 -25.37
C CYS A 1154 -26.61 38.39 -24.87
N LEU A 1155 -25.51 39.14 -24.70
CA LEU A 1155 -24.26 38.62 -24.10
C LEU A 1155 -24.45 38.15 -22.65
N ARG A 1156 -25.38 38.73 -21.90
CA ARG A 1156 -25.84 38.25 -20.58
C ARG A 1156 -26.50 36.84 -20.61
N LYS A 1157 -26.76 36.27 -21.80
CA LYS A 1157 -27.40 34.94 -22.00
C LYS A 1157 -26.51 33.91 -22.69
N VAL A 1158 -25.33 34.29 -23.21
CA VAL A 1158 -24.32 33.38 -23.78
C VAL A 1158 -23.69 32.54 -22.67
N ASP A 1159 -23.04 31.41 -22.97
CA ASP A 1159 -22.30 30.68 -21.95
C ASP A 1159 -21.06 31.46 -21.45
N ALA A 1160 -20.78 31.39 -20.15
CA ALA A 1160 -19.72 32.17 -19.53
C ALA A 1160 -18.30 31.68 -19.91
N ASN A 1161 -18.14 30.39 -20.20
CA ASN A 1161 -16.87 29.82 -20.65
C ASN A 1161 -16.57 30.27 -22.09
N GLU A 1162 -17.57 30.28 -22.97
CA GLU A 1162 -17.46 30.83 -24.32
C GLU A 1162 -17.08 32.32 -24.30
N ILE A 1163 -17.77 33.12 -23.49
CA ILE A 1163 -17.47 34.54 -23.26
C ILE A 1163 -16.04 34.77 -22.77
N HIS A 1164 -15.55 33.93 -21.85
CA HIS A 1164 -14.18 34.02 -21.32
C HIS A 1164 -13.12 33.56 -22.35
N ALA A 1165 -13.41 32.52 -23.12
CA ALA A 1165 -12.53 31.99 -24.17
C ALA A 1165 -12.36 32.96 -25.36
N TYR A 1166 -13.23 33.98 -25.49
CA TYR A 1166 -13.07 35.06 -26.46
C TYR A 1166 -11.86 35.95 -26.11
N THR A 1167 -10.70 35.60 -26.65
CA THR A 1167 -9.41 36.26 -26.34
C THR A 1167 -9.14 37.55 -27.12
N GLN A 1168 -9.96 37.89 -28.12
CA GLN A 1168 -9.73 39.04 -29.01
C GLN A 1168 -10.01 40.41 -28.36
N LEU A 1169 -10.69 40.45 -27.21
CA LEU A 1169 -10.91 41.68 -26.44
C LEU A 1169 -9.66 42.03 -25.63
N THR A 1170 -9.23 43.29 -25.67
CA THR A 1170 -8.07 43.86 -24.97
C THR A 1170 -8.38 44.04 -23.48
N VAL A 1171 -7.70 43.26 -22.64
CA VAL A 1171 -7.89 43.25 -21.19
C VAL A 1171 -6.87 44.14 -20.46
N GLY A 1172 -7.28 44.72 -19.34
CA GLY A 1172 -6.48 45.63 -18.52
C GLY A 1172 -7.09 47.03 -18.38
N PRO A 1173 -6.45 47.95 -17.63
CA PRO A 1173 -7.12 49.17 -17.17
C PRO A 1173 -7.42 50.20 -18.27
N LEU A 1174 -8.71 50.52 -18.43
CA LEU A 1174 -9.28 51.51 -19.34
C LEU A 1174 -9.26 52.92 -18.71
N VAL A 1175 -8.57 53.85 -19.36
CA VAL A 1175 -8.45 55.26 -18.93
C VAL A 1175 -9.68 56.08 -19.37
N GLY A 1176 -10.01 57.13 -18.63
CA GLY A 1176 -11.20 57.96 -18.84
C GLY A 1176 -12.47 57.37 -18.21
N THR A 1177 -12.31 56.40 -17.30
CA THR A 1177 -13.39 55.81 -16.50
C THR A 1177 -13.45 56.48 -15.12
N ALA A 1178 -14.55 56.33 -14.38
CA ALA A 1178 -14.61 56.80 -12.98
C ALA A 1178 -13.57 56.13 -12.07
N TYR A 1179 -13.14 54.90 -12.42
CA TYR A 1179 -12.07 54.18 -11.73
C TYR A 1179 -10.69 54.79 -12.00
N MET A 1180 -10.38 55.08 -13.27
CA MET A 1180 -9.10 55.65 -13.70
C MET A 1180 -9.36 56.82 -14.67
N PRO A 1181 -9.59 58.05 -14.16
CA PRO A 1181 -10.01 59.18 -14.97
C PRO A 1181 -8.87 59.85 -15.75
N LEU A 1182 -7.62 59.58 -15.37
CA LEU A 1182 -6.40 60.14 -15.94
C LEU A 1182 -5.39 59.03 -16.22
N THR A 1183 -4.46 59.24 -17.15
CA THR A 1183 -3.26 58.40 -17.25
C THR A 1183 -2.37 58.58 -16.03
N ALA A 1184 -1.46 57.63 -15.78
CA ALA A 1184 -0.47 57.77 -14.71
C ALA A 1184 0.38 59.04 -14.84
N GLN A 1185 0.76 59.41 -16.07
CA GLN A 1185 1.60 60.59 -16.33
C GLN A 1185 0.87 61.89 -15.95
N GLU A 1186 -0.41 62.02 -16.31
CA GLU A 1186 -1.25 63.17 -15.93
C GLU A 1186 -1.52 63.20 -14.43
N ALA A 1187 -1.85 62.06 -13.83
CA ALA A 1187 -2.13 61.96 -12.40
C ALA A 1187 -0.91 62.32 -11.53
N PHE A 1188 0.30 61.85 -11.88
CA PHE A 1188 1.53 62.25 -11.19
C PHE A 1188 1.87 63.73 -11.42
N LYS A 1189 1.74 64.23 -12.64
CA LYS A 1189 1.97 65.65 -12.99
C LYS A 1189 1.05 66.60 -12.22
N ASP A 1190 -0.22 66.24 -12.08
CA ASP A 1190 -1.24 67.06 -11.43
C ASP A 1190 -1.31 66.84 -9.90
N GLY A 1191 -0.52 65.93 -9.33
CA GLY A 1191 -0.59 65.56 -7.91
C GLY A 1191 -1.87 64.80 -7.52
N LYS A 1192 -2.58 64.22 -8.49
CA LYS A 1192 -3.88 63.55 -8.34
C LYS A 1192 -3.72 62.03 -8.13
N TYR A 1193 -3.03 61.65 -7.06
CA TYR A 1193 -2.83 60.26 -6.65
C TYR A 1193 -2.95 60.10 -5.13
N ASN A 1194 -3.13 58.87 -4.65
CA ASN A 1194 -3.27 58.56 -3.24
C ASN A 1194 -1.91 58.61 -2.53
N THR A 1195 -1.77 59.51 -1.55
CA THR A 1195 -0.51 59.77 -0.86
C THR A 1195 -0.31 58.85 0.34
N GLY A 1196 0.77 58.05 0.29
CA GLY A 1196 1.18 57.13 1.35
C GLY A 1196 2.64 56.72 1.19
N GLN A 1197 3.15 55.83 2.03
CA GLN A 1197 4.49 55.24 1.84
C GLN A 1197 4.40 54.14 0.77
N CYS A 1198 4.73 54.50 -0.46
CA CYS A 1198 4.96 53.54 -1.55
C CYS A 1198 6.44 53.11 -1.53
N LEU A 1199 6.70 51.83 -1.78
CA LEU A 1199 8.04 51.21 -1.79
C LEU A 1199 8.27 50.46 -3.11
#